data_AF-A0A074S853-F1
#
_entry.id   AF-A0A074S853-F1
#
_cell.length_a   1.000
_cell.length_b   1.000
_cell.length_c   1.000
_cell.angle_alpha   90.00
_cell.angle_beta   90.00
_cell.angle_gamma   90.00
#
_symmetry.space_group_name_H-M   'P 1'
#
loop_
_entity.id
_entity.type
_entity.pdbx_description
1 polymer ?
#
loop_
_entity_poly.entity_id
_entity_poly.type
_entity_poly.pdbx_seq_one_letter_code
_entity_poly.pdbx_strand_id
1 'polypeptide(L)'
;MKLQALSAGIGTLAHSVQNLAWQNATSRAVTVLVGTKLCLGILYRSVKDDVAEFSPVTQLLLIELFKLGLSFAWWTRERRDPLSGDQYVSLENGGDGPAPRLLSPNPEGSRSASPVSPQPLYSKLSLPPIPSLIPLAGIVVLNCAVGFAGIEAQRLAVPGAIHMFSLFTPLLCAFLLQLLFRRHYSSSTWNGLVFQLAGLALVQCGTAINHMRLSSTLILMGRVYLQAVLLSWMDLVFKWADHPLSALNLCLWGSSSLLYLITYVFLNSENLWTFSFSAFGLLAAIFSAVEIVTMTFVLKHSDAVVVGATGYSVSCTLAFFSVLSGSANYRLLILLGICVAVYGLVVFVAERSLGDQEEEPKEVDVQPEDSPIKAAIALGIACIAVIIATVATSSQGTSVGLQSPRPTPWFDFTSLPPTQSKAWCPRKPLPNLSGRKETRKRARVTGAFDNVLLIVFFSHPRYDVNLDYHLEMYQDYFPNILYVGPQTREDAGHKGVYDVLVDGFKSDEDLNGGWFKMAGRMAHHMLFTAMKEHPCYDGYLWAPFDTFLNVPRLIQFRQDTIWWHSPFKDIIQYVDNPAITNASHHAPPGTIQPGSAKDLIANFKHWGENWWWGEPNVGLKACMPAFETVPAKRRSQLAQLTDGELRMVGGSADTLYLPGYLRESFLETLDLFLDTDCFLEIAVPTAVHLIRHPSQKISFIDHWWIWEEPLNATFVRNQWADGYEVDTFHKYQFGRKDEQGHFQGDPGHIVAVQDLQVDSFRRQGMA
;
A
#
# COMPACT_ATOMS: atom_id res chain seq x y z
N MET A 1 31.89 43.44 1.34
CA MET A 1 31.95 43.24 2.81
C MET A 1 30.88 42.30 3.37
N LYS A 2 29.57 42.46 3.12
CA LYS A 2 28.54 41.57 3.71
C LYS A 2 28.55 40.09 3.24
N LEU A 3 28.95 39.80 1.99
CA LEU A 3 29.08 38.42 1.50
C LEU A 3 30.31 37.66 2.03
N GLN A 4 31.40 38.37 2.33
CA GLN A 4 32.60 37.76 2.94
C GLN A 4 32.37 37.40 4.40
N ALA A 5 31.56 38.18 5.14
CA ALA A 5 31.16 37.84 6.51
C ALA A 5 30.26 36.59 6.56
N LEU A 6 29.35 36.43 5.57
CA LEU A 6 28.49 35.25 5.47
C LEU A 6 29.31 33.98 5.09
N SER A 7 30.26 34.11 4.17
CA SER A 7 31.19 33.04 3.77
C SER A 7 32.12 32.63 4.92
N ALA A 8 32.66 33.58 5.67
CA ALA A 8 33.48 33.30 6.85
C ALA A 8 32.66 32.59 7.93
N GLY A 9 31.43 33.04 8.19
CA GLY A 9 30.50 32.40 9.14
C GLY A 9 30.16 30.96 8.79
N ILE A 10 29.89 30.67 7.51
CA ILE A 10 29.62 29.30 7.02
C ILE A 10 30.88 28.42 7.13
N GLY A 11 32.07 28.97 6.86
CA GLY A 11 33.34 28.26 6.99
C GLY A 11 33.66 27.86 8.45
N THR A 12 33.46 28.77 9.41
CA THR A 12 33.61 28.47 10.84
C THR A 12 32.54 27.49 11.34
N LEU A 13 31.30 27.58 10.85
CA LEU A 13 30.25 26.63 11.21
C LEU A 13 30.58 25.22 10.69
N ALA A 14 31.04 25.09 9.45
CA ALA A 14 31.43 23.81 8.87
C ALA A 14 32.62 23.17 9.60
N HIS A 15 33.63 23.98 9.96
CA HIS A 15 34.81 23.52 10.69
C HIS A 15 34.50 23.15 12.16
N SER A 16 33.61 23.90 12.84
CA SER A 16 33.14 23.54 14.18
C SER A 16 32.28 22.27 14.17
N VAL A 17 31.41 22.10 13.16
CA VAL A 17 30.60 20.88 13.01
C VAL A 17 31.49 19.66 12.70
N GLN A 18 32.53 19.81 11.88
CA GLN A 18 33.48 18.72 11.61
C GLN A 18 34.29 18.33 12.86
N ASN A 19 34.74 19.30 13.65
CA ASN A 19 35.48 19.03 14.89
C ASN A 19 34.59 18.42 15.99
N LEU A 20 33.35 18.91 16.15
CA LEU A 20 32.35 18.30 17.06
C LEU A 20 32.01 16.87 16.63
N ALA A 21 31.97 16.61 15.31
CA ALA A 21 31.51 15.34 14.78
C ALA A 21 32.44 14.15 15.07
N TRP A 22 33.75 14.43 15.18
CA TRP A 22 34.77 13.39 15.23
C TRP A 22 35.37 13.11 16.61
N GLN A 23 35.25 14.03 17.57
CA GLN A 23 35.85 13.86 18.90
C GLN A 23 34.90 13.24 19.93
N ASN A 24 33.59 13.48 19.83
CA ASN A 24 32.62 13.00 20.82
C ASN A 24 31.98 11.66 20.44
N ALA A 25 31.94 10.70 21.37
CA ALA A 25 31.25 9.41 21.20
C ALA A 25 29.77 9.57 20.81
N THR A 26 29.11 10.58 21.39
CA THR A 26 27.72 10.92 21.10
C THR A 26 27.51 11.33 19.64
N SER A 27 28.42 12.13 19.08
CA SER A 27 28.29 12.55 17.68
C SER A 27 28.54 11.40 16.70
N ARG A 28 29.46 10.48 17.03
CA ARG A 28 29.65 9.25 16.26
C ARG A 28 28.38 8.40 16.27
N ALA A 29 27.73 8.23 17.42
CA ALA A 29 26.47 7.50 17.51
C ALA A 29 25.34 8.17 16.72
N VAL A 30 25.21 9.50 16.78
CA VAL A 30 24.26 10.26 15.97
C VAL A 30 24.51 10.06 14.47
N THR A 31 25.78 10.05 14.04
CA THR A 31 26.16 9.80 12.64
C THR A 31 25.78 8.39 12.19
N VAL A 32 26.06 7.38 13.02
CA VAL A 32 25.65 6.00 12.76
C VAL A 32 24.12 5.91 12.67
N LEU A 33 23.40 6.55 13.59
CA LEU A 33 21.94 6.56 13.59
C LEU A 33 21.36 7.15 12.29
N VAL A 34 21.91 8.29 11.84
CA VAL A 34 21.51 8.92 10.57
C VAL A 34 21.84 8.00 9.38
N GLY A 35 23.04 7.42 9.35
CA GLY A 35 23.47 6.51 8.29
C GLY A 35 22.60 5.27 8.19
N THR A 36 22.30 4.61 9.32
CA THR A 36 21.44 3.43 9.36
C THR A 36 20.02 3.74 8.93
N LYS A 37 19.44 4.87 9.38
CA LYS A 37 18.12 5.33 8.95
C LYS A 37 18.06 5.65 7.45
N LEU A 38 19.14 6.23 6.88
CA LEU A 38 19.26 6.43 5.43
C LEU A 38 19.30 5.10 4.67
N CYS A 39 20.10 4.15 5.14
CA CYS A 39 20.18 2.81 4.55
C CYS A 39 18.83 2.10 4.60
N LEU A 40 18.10 2.17 5.72
CA LEU A 40 16.73 1.67 5.81
C LEU A 40 15.84 2.36 4.79
N GLY A 41 15.90 3.69 4.68
CA GLY A 41 15.08 4.42 3.71
C GLY A 41 15.35 4.06 2.26
N ILE A 42 16.61 3.86 1.89
CA ILE A 42 17.00 3.40 0.56
C ILE A 42 16.58 1.94 0.33
N LEU A 43 16.85 1.05 1.29
CA LEU A 43 16.51 -0.36 1.22
C LEU A 43 15.02 -0.53 1.03
N TYR A 44 14.22 0.17 1.82
CA TYR A 44 12.79 0.24 1.62
C TYR A 44 12.49 0.71 0.20
N ARG A 45 12.89 1.91 -0.23
CA ARG A 45 12.58 2.43 -1.60
C ARG A 45 12.96 1.49 -2.75
N SER A 46 13.96 0.64 -2.56
CA SER A 46 14.49 -0.23 -3.61
C SER A 46 13.65 -1.48 -3.84
N VAL A 47 12.76 -1.84 -2.91
CA VAL A 47 11.93 -3.04 -3.02
C VAL A 47 10.55 -2.67 -3.52
N LYS A 48 10.27 -2.97 -4.79
CA LYS A 48 8.96 -2.72 -5.40
C LYS A 48 7.91 -3.80 -5.08
N ASP A 49 8.29 -5.04 -4.76
CA ASP A 49 7.31 -6.14 -4.60
C ASP A 49 7.64 -7.23 -3.53
N ASP A 50 8.84 -7.30 -2.94
CA ASP A 50 9.33 -8.51 -2.20
C ASP A 50 9.47 -8.41 -0.66
N VAL A 51 9.09 -7.31 0.01
CA VAL A 51 9.14 -7.26 1.50
C VAL A 51 7.94 -7.96 2.15
N ALA A 52 6.90 -8.30 1.36
CA ALA A 52 5.63 -8.85 1.86
C ALA A 52 5.65 -10.32 2.27
N GLU A 53 6.79 -11.02 2.17
CA GLU A 53 6.81 -12.46 2.46
C GLU A 53 6.84 -12.81 3.95
N PHE A 54 7.32 -11.93 4.84
CA PHE A 54 7.33 -12.23 6.28
C PHE A 54 5.97 -11.96 6.93
N SER A 55 5.52 -12.90 7.77
CA SER A 55 4.50 -12.57 8.76
C SER A 55 5.00 -11.41 9.63
N PRO A 56 4.18 -10.37 9.90
CA PRO A 56 4.60 -9.20 10.66
C PRO A 56 5.19 -9.54 12.05
N VAL A 57 4.67 -10.61 12.68
CA VAL A 57 5.17 -11.10 13.98
C VAL A 57 6.55 -11.73 13.83
N THR A 58 6.81 -12.45 12.73
CA THR A 58 8.12 -13.00 12.41
C THR A 58 9.16 -11.90 12.23
N GLN A 59 8.79 -10.81 11.53
CA GLN A 59 9.66 -9.66 11.34
C GLN A 59 10.02 -8.99 12.69
N LEU A 60 9.04 -8.79 13.57
CA LEU A 60 9.29 -8.22 14.90
C LEU A 60 10.17 -9.13 15.76
N LEU A 61 9.92 -10.44 15.77
CA LEU A 61 10.74 -11.41 16.48
C LEU A 61 12.19 -11.38 15.98
N LEU A 62 12.40 -11.37 14.66
CA LEU A 62 13.73 -11.33 14.05
C LEU A 62 14.49 -10.06 14.43
N ILE A 63 13.81 -8.90 14.41
CA ILE A 63 14.37 -7.61 14.83
C ILE A 63 14.81 -7.68 16.30
N GLU A 64 14.00 -8.21 17.20
CA GLU A 64 14.34 -8.33 18.63
C GLU A 64 15.52 -9.29 18.88
N LEU A 65 15.58 -10.42 18.15
CA LEU A 65 16.72 -11.35 18.22
C LEU A 65 18.02 -10.69 17.76
N PHE A 66 17.98 -9.86 16.71
CA PHE A 66 19.15 -9.09 16.28
C PHE A 66 19.56 -8.02 17.29
N LYS A 67 18.60 -7.30 17.90
CA LYS A 67 18.92 -6.34 18.99
C LYS A 67 19.60 -7.05 20.15
N LEU A 68 19.09 -8.21 20.54
CA LEU A 68 19.65 -9.05 21.60
C LEU A 68 21.07 -9.48 21.25
N GLY A 69 21.30 -9.98 20.03
CA GLY A 69 22.63 -10.39 19.55
C GLY A 69 23.64 -9.25 19.51
N LEU A 70 23.25 -8.07 19.00
CA LEU A 70 24.09 -6.87 18.99
C LEU A 70 24.43 -6.40 20.41
N SER A 71 23.45 -6.42 21.32
CA SER A 71 23.63 -6.00 22.71
C SER A 71 24.52 -6.99 23.48
N PHE A 72 24.43 -8.29 23.18
CA PHE A 72 25.33 -9.31 23.71
C PHE A 72 26.77 -9.14 23.21
N ALA A 73 26.94 -8.88 21.91
CA ALA A 73 28.26 -8.59 21.33
C ALA A 73 28.89 -7.34 21.95
N TRP A 74 28.09 -6.30 22.19
CA TRP A 74 28.55 -5.10 22.90
C TRP A 74 28.95 -5.41 24.35
N TRP A 75 28.08 -6.07 25.11
CA TRP A 75 28.35 -6.43 26.51
C TRP A 75 29.61 -7.30 26.67
N THR A 76 29.81 -8.28 25.78
CA THR A 76 31.01 -9.14 25.79
C THR A 76 32.28 -8.36 25.45
N ARG A 77 32.21 -7.38 24.54
CA ARG A 77 33.33 -6.49 24.22
C ARG A 77 33.70 -5.60 25.40
N GLU A 78 32.71 -5.00 26.05
CA GLU A 78 32.87 -4.14 27.22
C GLU A 78 33.58 -4.88 28.38
N ARG A 79 33.36 -6.20 28.50
CA ARG A 79 34.04 -7.06 29.48
C ARG A 79 35.46 -7.49 29.10
N ARG A 80 35.78 -7.61 27.80
CA ARG A 80 37.10 -8.08 27.35
C ARG A 80 38.18 -7.03 27.52
N ASP A 81 37.84 -5.76 27.34
CA ASP A 81 38.75 -4.63 27.50
C ASP A 81 38.32 -3.74 28.69
N PRO A 82 38.54 -4.17 29.94
CA PRO A 82 38.20 -3.35 31.11
C PRO A 82 38.93 -1.99 31.11
N LEU A 83 40.12 -1.93 30.50
CA LEU A 83 40.89 -0.69 30.28
C LEU A 83 40.26 0.26 29.23
N SER A 84 39.38 -0.24 28.35
CA SER A 84 38.67 0.60 27.38
C SER A 84 37.35 1.17 27.92
N GLY A 85 36.74 0.51 28.92
CA GLY A 85 35.60 1.06 29.67
C GLY A 85 35.99 2.33 30.43
N ASP A 86 37.17 2.32 31.05
CA ASP A 86 37.75 3.51 31.69
C ASP A 86 38.18 4.58 30.68
N GLN A 87 38.41 4.28 29.40
CA GLN A 87 38.65 5.33 28.40
C GLN A 87 37.38 6.10 28.00
N TYR A 88 36.19 5.50 28.12
CA TYR A 88 34.93 6.23 27.92
C TYR A 88 34.60 7.13 29.11
N VAL A 89 34.95 6.72 30.33
CA VAL A 89 34.76 7.50 31.58
C VAL A 89 35.91 8.47 31.85
N SER A 90 37.13 8.21 31.35
CA SER A 90 38.28 9.10 31.52
C SER A 90 38.39 10.18 30.45
N LEU A 91 37.55 10.14 29.40
CA LEU A 91 37.30 11.26 28.48
C LEU A 91 36.30 12.29 29.07
N GLU A 92 35.62 11.95 30.16
CA GLU A 92 34.63 12.78 30.86
C GLU A 92 35.26 13.79 31.84
N ASN A 93 36.47 13.51 32.34
CA ASN A 93 37.22 14.46 33.17
C ASN A 93 38.28 15.19 32.34
N GLY A 94 37.82 16.17 31.55
CA GLY A 94 38.67 17.16 30.88
C GLY A 94 39.36 18.10 31.88
N GLY A 95 40.31 17.58 32.64
CA GLY A 95 41.20 18.34 33.50
C GLY A 95 42.59 18.47 32.89
N ASP A 96 42.73 19.26 31.83
CA ASP A 96 44.04 19.70 31.30
C ASP A 96 44.65 20.75 32.24
N GLY A 97 45.11 20.31 33.41
CA GLY A 97 45.96 21.10 34.30
C GLY A 97 47.38 20.54 34.28
N PRO A 98 48.38 21.23 33.70
CA PRO A 98 49.76 20.79 33.81
C PRO A 98 50.26 21.05 35.24
N ALA A 99 50.19 20.04 36.10
CA ALA A 99 50.78 20.12 37.43
C ALA A 99 52.32 20.03 37.33
N PRO A 100 53.08 20.95 37.96
CA PRO A 100 54.53 20.97 37.88
C PRO A 100 55.15 19.85 38.72
N ARG A 101 56.12 19.14 38.14
CA ARG A 101 57.01 18.23 38.86
C ARG A 101 57.92 19.03 39.79
N LEU A 102 57.66 18.97 41.10
CA LEU A 102 58.62 19.33 42.13
C LEU A 102 59.13 18.05 42.80
N LEU A 103 60.38 17.72 42.48
CA LEU A 103 61.19 16.73 43.16
C LEU A 103 61.55 17.24 44.56
N SER A 104 61.28 16.44 45.58
CA SER A 104 61.93 16.52 46.90
C SER A 104 62.26 15.11 47.35
N PRO A 105 63.53 14.82 47.72
CA PRO A 105 63.89 13.57 48.36
C PRO A 105 63.94 13.76 49.87
N ASN A 106 63.20 12.94 50.63
CA ASN A 106 63.83 12.20 51.72
C ASN A 106 62.94 11.06 52.25
N PRO A 107 63.58 10.01 52.80
CA PRO A 107 62.96 8.76 53.20
C PRO A 107 62.58 8.80 54.68
N GLU A 108 61.56 8.03 55.05
CA GLU A 108 61.52 7.10 56.19
C GLU A 108 60.08 6.75 56.58
N GLY A 109 59.87 5.49 56.97
CA GLY A 109 58.85 5.17 57.98
C GLY A 109 57.53 4.55 57.48
N SER A 110 57.56 3.23 57.30
CA SER A 110 56.51 2.28 57.73
C SER A 110 55.02 2.62 57.51
N ARG A 111 54.38 1.90 56.60
CA ARG A 111 53.45 0.80 56.93
C ARG A 111 52.89 0.20 55.65
N SER A 112 53.08 -1.11 55.55
CA SER A 112 52.40 -2.00 54.60
C SER A 112 50.89 -1.84 54.72
N ALA A 113 50.31 -1.13 53.76
CA ALA A 113 48.92 -1.28 53.36
C ALA A 113 48.95 -1.54 51.87
N SER A 114 48.82 -2.82 51.49
CA SER A 114 48.60 -3.21 50.11
C SER A 114 47.44 -2.37 49.54
N PRO A 115 47.59 -1.73 48.38
CA PRO A 115 46.45 -1.10 47.73
C PRO A 115 45.52 -2.24 47.31
N VAL A 116 44.43 -2.42 48.05
CA VAL A 116 43.28 -3.18 47.58
C VAL A 116 42.74 -2.37 46.41
N SER A 117 43.23 -2.69 45.22
CA SER A 117 42.61 -2.34 43.95
C SER A 117 41.12 -2.70 44.10
N PRO A 118 40.19 -1.71 44.07
CA PRO A 118 38.79 -2.03 44.01
C PRO A 118 38.57 -2.71 42.67
N GLN A 119 38.56 -4.04 42.66
CA GLN A 119 38.10 -4.77 41.49
C GLN A 119 36.65 -4.34 41.25
N PRO A 120 36.32 -3.81 40.06
CA PRO A 120 34.94 -3.46 39.77
C PRO A 120 34.09 -4.72 39.89
N LEU A 121 33.14 -4.69 40.82
CA LEU A 121 32.28 -5.79 41.24
C LEU A 121 31.22 -6.14 40.18
N TYR A 122 31.56 -6.08 38.89
CA TYR A 122 30.67 -6.36 37.77
C TYR A 122 30.98 -7.71 37.08
N SER A 123 31.58 -8.67 37.79
CA SER A 123 31.98 -9.97 37.21
C SER A 123 30.79 -10.91 36.94
N LYS A 124 29.67 -10.75 37.64
CA LYS A 124 28.42 -11.49 37.39
C LYS A 124 27.41 -10.59 36.69
N LEU A 125 26.63 -11.16 35.77
CA LEU A 125 25.44 -10.50 35.22
C LEU A 125 24.44 -10.37 36.37
N SER A 126 24.64 -9.39 37.25
CA SER A 126 23.69 -9.10 38.30
C SER A 126 22.45 -8.53 37.63
N LEU A 127 21.31 -9.18 37.90
CA LEU A 127 20.02 -8.60 37.54
C LEU A 127 19.95 -7.18 38.12
N PRO A 128 19.35 -6.21 37.40
CA PRO A 128 19.06 -4.92 37.97
C PRO A 128 18.31 -5.09 39.31
N PRO A 129 18.55 -4.24 40.31
CA PRO A 129 17.84 -4.33 41.58
C PRO A 129 16.33 -4.24 41.32
N ILE A 130 15.53 -4.88 42.17
CA ILE A 130 14.06 -5.00 42.01
C ILE A 130 13.36 -3.67 41.67
N PRO A 131 13.73 -2.52 42.27
CA PRO A 131 13.13 -1.22 41.92
C PRO A 131 13.31 -0.83 40.44
N SER A 132 14.36 -1.30 39.78
CA SER A 132 14.66 -1.05 38.36
C SER A 132 13.94 -2.01 37.42
N LEU A 133 13.49 -3.18 37.92
CA LEU A 133 12.79 -4.17 37.10
C LEU A 133 11.39 -3.70 36.68
N ILE A 134 10.67 -2.95 37.53
CA ILE A 134 9.32 -2.46 37.22
C ILE A 134 9.36 -1.46 36.04
N PRO A 135 10.22 -0.41 36.05
CA PRO A 135 10.35 0.48 34.90
C PRO A 135 10.79 -0.22 33.61
N LEU A 136 11.69 -1.22 33.72
CA LEU A 136 12.13 -2.02 32.57
C LEU A 136 11.00 -2.89 32.00
N ALA A 137 10.16 -3.49 32.84
CA ALA A 137 8.96 -4.21 32.40
C ALA A 137 7.99 -3.28 31.66
N GLY A 138 7.84 -2.03 32.13
CA GLY A 138 7.07 -1.00 31.44
C GLY A 138 7.61 -0.71 30.03
N ILE A 139 8.94 -0.60 29.86
CA ILE A 139 9.57 -0.44 28.53
C ILE A 139 9.25 -1.64 27.63
N VAL A 140 9.35 -2.87 28.15
CA VAL A 140 9.07 -4.08 27.37
C VAL A 140 7.63 -4.08 26.85
N VAL A 141 6.66 -3.80 27.72
CA VAL A 141 5.23 -3.74 27.35
C VAL A 141 4.98 -2.64 26.31
N LEU A 142 5.54 -1.44 26.52
CA LEU A 142 5.40 -0.33 25.58
C LEU A 142 6.05 -0.63 24.23
N ASN A 143 7.24 -1.25 24.21
CA ASN A 143 7.91 -1.66 22.98
C ASN A 143 7.08 -2.68 22.19
N CYS A 144 6.47 -3.66 22.87
CA CYS A 144 5.53 -4.58 22.24
C CYS A 144 4.29 -3.85 21.71
N ALA A 145 3.68 -2.97 22.50
CA ALA A 145 2.49 -2.20 22.09
C ALA A 145 2.78 -1.31 20.86
N VAL A 146 3.93 -0.64 20.83
CA VAL A 146 4.40 0.15 19.68
C VAL A 146 4.60 -0.74 18.45
N GLY A 147 5.19 -1.93 18.63
CA GLY A 147 5.36 -2.91 17.55
C GLY A 147 4.03 -3.33 16.93
N PHE A 148 3.06 -3.73 17.76
CA PHE A 148 1.71 -4.10 17.29
C PHE A 148 0.94 -2.94 16.68
N ALA A 149 0.97 -1.75 17.30
CA ALA A 149 0.37 -0.54 16.72
C ALA A 149 1.03 -0.17 15.38
N GLY A 150 2.32 -0.46 15.23
CA GLY A 150 3.05 -0.35 13.96
C GLY A 150 2.48 -1.26 12.86
N ILE A 151 2.23 -2.53 13.19
CA ILE A 151 1.61 -3.51 12.27
C ILE A 151 0.20 -3.06 11.89
N GLU A 152 -0.64 -2.71 12.87
CA GLU A 152 -2.02 -2.27 12.61
C GLU A 152 -2.07 -0.96 11.83
N ALA A 153 -1.15 -0.02 12.09
CA ALA A 153 -1.03 1.18 11.29
C ALA A 153 -0.70 0.88 9.82
N GLN A 154 0.19 -0.09 9.55
CA GLN A 154 0.49 -0.54 8.19
C GLN A 154 -0.70 -1.22 7.52
N ARG A 155 -1.59 -1.86 8.29
CA ARG A 155 -2.84 -2.45 7.79
C ARG A 155 -3.91 -1.42 7.44
N LEU A 156 -3.86 -0.22 8.01
CA LEU A 156 -4.99 0.72 7.97
C LEU A 156 -4.65 2.09 7.37
N ALA A 157 -3.37 2.40 7.18
CA ALA A 157 -2.91 3.68 6.67
C ALA A 157 -1.80 3.52 5.63
N VAL A 158 -1.77 4.43 4.66
CA VAL A 158 -0.67 4.51 3.70
C VAL A 158 0.63 4.95 4.37
N PRO A 159 1.82 4.49 3.93
CA PRO A 159 3.09 4.84 4.57
C PRO A 159 3.36 6.34 4.65
N GLY A 160 2.92 7.13 3.66
CA GLY A 160 3.05 8.59 3.70
C GLY A 160 2.34 9.21 4.91
N ALA A 161 1.15 8.71 5.25
CA ALA A 161 0.43 9.13 6.45
C ALA A 161 1.11 8.65 7.73
N ILE A 162 1.60 7.40 7.76
CA ILE A 162 2.38 6.87 8.89
C ILE A 162 3.59 7.76 9.18
N HIS A 163 4.35 8.11 8.14
CA HIS A 163 5.53 8.97 8.25
C HIS A 163 5.14 10.38 8.70
N MET A 164 4.13 10.99 8.08
CA MET A 164 3.63 12.32 8.46
C MET A 164 3.22 12.39 9.93
N PHE A 165 2.48 11.40 10.43
CA PHE A 165 2.12 11.34 11.85
C PHE A 165 3.34 11.11 12.74
N SER A 166 4.28 10.26 12.31
CA SER A 166 5.53 10.02 13.05
C SER A 166 6.39 11.28 13.19
N LEU A 167 6.21 12.29 12.32
CA LEU A 167 6.88 13.59 12.46
C LEU A 167 6.50 14.32 13.75
N PHE A 168 5.37 14.02 14.38
CA PHE A 168 4.97 14.65 15.64
C PHE A 168 5.67 14.05 16.87
N THR A 169 6.32 12.88 16.75
CA THR A 169 6.96 12.17 17.87
C THR A 169 7.95 13.05 18.65
N PRO A 170 8.91 13.77 18.02
CA PRO A 170 9.90 14.55 18.75
C PRO A 170 9.30 15.71 19.56
N LEU A 171 8.28 16.37 19.00
CA LEU A 171 7.56 17.45 19.66
C LEU A 171 6.80 16.94 20.88
N LEU A 172 6.19 15.76 20.76
CA LEU A 172 5.53 15.09 21.87
C LEU A 172 6.53 14.59 22.92
N CYS A 173 7.71 14.09 22.53
CA CYS A 173 8.79 13.76 23.46
C CYS A 173 9.25 14.99 24.25
N ALA A 174 9.49 16.13 23.59
CA ALA A 174 9.87 17.37 24.26
C ALA A 174 8.79 17.81 25.27
N PHE A 175 7.52 17.74 24.87
CA PHE A 175 6.39 18.05 25.75
C PHE A 175 6.31 17.11 26.96
N LEU A 176 6.41 15.80 26.75
CA LEU A 176 6.36 14.80 27.83
C LEU A 176 7.55 14.95 28.78
N LEU A 177 8.75 15.18 28.24
CA LEU A 177 9.96 15.40 29.04
C LEU A 177 9.86 16.68 29.90
N GLN A 178 9.26 17.74 29.37
CA GLN A 178 9.01 18.97 30.12
C GLN A 178 7.91 18.80 31.18
N LEU A 179 6.79 18.17 30.82
CA LEU A 179 5.62 18.05 31.69
C LEU A 179 5.82 17.03 32.82
N LEU A 180 6.41 15.86 32.50
CA LEU A 180 6.51 14.74 33.43
C LEU A 180 7.84 14.71 34.18
N PHE A 181 8.90 15.25 33.57
CA PHE A 181 10.26 15.15 34.12
C PHE A 181 10.93 16.50 34.34
N ARG A 182 10.15 17.59 34.29
CA ARG A 182 10.57 18.98 34.58
C ARG A 182 11.82 19.42 33.82
N ARG A 183 12.08 18.85 32.63
CA ARG A 183 13.16 19.36 31.77
C ARG A 183 12.76 20.69 31.18
N HIS A 184 13.65 21.67 31.29
CA HIS A 184 13.45 22.97 30.68
C HIS A 184 14.05 22.99 29.27
N TYR A 185 13.22 23.32 28.29
CA TYR A 185 13.66 23.58 26.92
C TYR A 185 13.48 25.06 26.61
N SER A 186 14.51 25.69 26.04
CA SER A 186 14.45 27.08 25.65
C SER A 186 13.43 27.31 24.53
N SER A 187 12.95 28.55 24.39
CA SER A 187 12.06 28.92 23.28
C SER A 187 12.72 28.68 21.92
N SER A 188 14.04 28.84 21.82
CA SER A 188 14.81 28.51 20.60
C SER A 188 14.71 27.03 20.24
N THR A 189 14.80 26.13 21.23
CA THR A 189 14.65 24.68 21.02
C THR A 189 13.27 24.33 20.49
N TRP A 190 12.21 24.90 21.09
CA TRP A 190 10.83 24.73 20.62
C TRP A 190 10.64 25.26 19.20
N ASN A 191 11.15 26.45 18.92
CA ASN A 191 11.10 27.04 17.58
C ASN A 191 11.82 26.15 16.56
N GLY A 192 13.00 25.64 16.89
CA GLY A 192 13.76 24.72 16.03
C GLY A 192 12.95 23.48 15.66
N LEU A 193 12.33 22.82 16.65
CA LEU A 193 11.48 21.65 16.43
C LEU A 193 10.23 21.97 15.60
N VAL A 194 9.57 23.09 15.86
CA VAL A 194 8.38 23.52 15.10
C VAL A 194 8.75 23.84 13.65
N PHE A 195 9.87 24.50 13.39
CA PHE A 195 10.34 24.75 12.03
C PHE A 195 10.73 23.47 11.30
N GLN A 196 11.37 22.50 11.98
CA GLN A 196 11.63 21.18 11.41
C GLN A 196 10.34 20.46 11.01
N LEU A 197 9.35 20.44 11.91
CA LEU A 197 8.03 19.86 11.65
C LEU A 197 7.32 20.57 10.49
N ALA A 198 7.30 21.89 10.48
CA ALA A 198 6.65 22.69 9.44
C ALA A 198 7.31 22.49 8.07
N GLY A 199 8.65 22.47 8.02
CA GLY A 199 9.40 22.21 6.80
C GLY A 199 9.12 20.82 6.24
N LEU A 200 9.09 19.80 7.10
CA LEU A 200 8.77 18.43 6.67
C LEU A 200 7.29 18.25 6.34
N ALA A 201 6.39 18.94 7.02
CA ALA A 201 4.97 18.97 6.66
C ALA A 201 4.77 19.57 5.27
N LEU A 202 5.53 20.62 4.90
CA LEU A 202 5.54 21.19 3.55
C LEU A 202 6.08 20.20 2.51
N VAL A 203 7.15 19.47 2.83
CA VAL A 203 7.66 18.37 1.97
C VAL A 203 6.56 17.31 1.75
N GLN A 204 5.76 17.01 2.78
CA GLN A 204 4.69 16.02 2.71
C GLN A 204 3.36 16.54 2.13
N CYS A 205 3.14 17.85 2.09
CA CYS A 205 1.89 18.46 1.61
C CYS A 205 1.65 18.23 0.10
N GLY A 206 2.70 17.88 -0.65
CA GLY A 206 2.58 17.42 -2.04
C GLY A 206 2.06 16.00 -2.21
N THR A 207 1.86 15.25 -1.12
CA THR A 207 1.28 13.90 -1.14
C THR A 207 -0.23 13.98 -0.89
N ALA A 208 -1.03 13.38 -1.77
CA ALA A 208 -2.50 13.45 -1.70
C ALA A 208 -3.05 12.58 -0.56
N ILE A 209 -3.06 13.10 0.67
CA ILE A 209 -3.71 12.48 1.83
C ILE A 209 -5.20 12.85 1.81
N ASN A 210 -5.94 12.43 0.78
CA ASN A 210 -7.38 12.66 0.70
C ASN A 210 -8.13 11.50 1.35
N HIS A 211 -8.95 11.83 2.36
CA HIS A 211 -9.90 10.95 3.05
C HIS A 211 -9.30 9.75 3.81
N MET A 212 -8.57 10.02 4.90
CA MET A 212 -8.32 8.99 5.92
C MET A 212 -9.56 8.75 6.77
N ARG A 213 -9.89 7.48 7.01
CA ARG A 213 -10.94 7.11 7.97
C ARG A 213 -10.53 7.57 9.38
N LEU A 214 -11.53 7.91 10.20
CA LEU A 214 -11.31 8.32 11.59
C LEU A 214 -10.56 7.22 12.37
N SER A 215 -10.90 5.94 12.15
CA SER A 215 -10.24 4.80 12.78
C SER A 215 -8.73 4.74 12.47
N SER A 216 -8.34 4.88 11.20
CA SER A 216 -6.93 4.94 10.80
C SER A 216 -6.21 6.12 11.45
N THR A 217 -6.87 7.28 11.52
CA THR A 217 -6.32 8.48 12.15
C THR A 217 -6.08 8.28 13.65
N LEU A 218 -7.05 7.69 14.36
CA LEU A 218 -6.94 7.40 15.80
C LEU A 218 -5.80 6.41 16.09
N ILE A 219 -5.64 5.37 15.26
CA ILE A 219 -4.56 4.39 15.42
C ILE A 219 -3.19 5.02 15.16
N LEU A 220 -3.07 5.90 14.16
CA LEU A 220 -1.83 6.64 13.90
C LEU A 220 -1.50 7.59 15.06
N MET A 221 -2.47 8.33 15.58
CA MET A 221 -2.28 9.18 16.75
C MET A 221 -1.87 8.36 17.98
N GLY A 222 -2.55 7.23 18.23
CA GLY A 222 -2.24 6.31 19.32
C GLY A 222 -0.83 5.76 19.21
N ARG A 223 -0.39 5.36 18.00
CA ARG A 223 0.98 4.89 17.75
C ARG A 223 2.02 5.98 18.05
N VAL A 224 1.82 7.21 17.55
CA VAL A 224 2.75 8.33 17.79
C VAL A 224 2.86 8.63 19.28
N TYR A 225 1.73 8.60 19.98
CA TYR A 225 1.68 8.78 21.43
C TYR A 225 2.46 7.69 22.16
N LEU A 226 2.19 6.41 21.87
CA LEU A 226 2.90 5.27 22.47
C LEU A 226 4.40 5.32 22.19
N GLN A 227 4.81 5.70 20.98
CA GLN A 227 6.21 5.88 20.62
C GLN A 227 6.87 6.99 21.43
N ALA A 228 6.22 8.15 21.57
CA ALA A 228 6.77 9.27 22.33
C ALA A 228 6.89 8.94 23.83
N VAL A 229 5.90 8.23 24.37
CA VAL A 229 5.94 7.72 25.75
C VAL A 229 7.10 6.73 25.92
N LEU A 230 7.25 5.76 25.02
CA LEU A 230 8.34 4.78 25.06
C LEU A 230 9.71 5.48 25.08
N LEU A 231 9.94 6.42 24.16
CA LEU A 231 11.23 7.13 24.07
C LEU A 231 11.50 8.00 25.30
N SER A 232 10.50 8.72 25.79
CA SER A 232 10.63 9.56 26.99
C SER A 232 10.88 8.71 28.25
N TRP A 233 10.23 7.54 28.32
CA TRP A 233 10.39 6.59 29.41
C TRP A 233 11.77 5.90 29.38
N MET A 234 12.25 5.50 28.20
CA MET A 234 13.61 4.95 28.03
C MET A 234 14.69 5.98 28.38
N ASP A 235 14.54 7.23 27.95
CA ASP A 235 15.46 8.33 28.29
C ASP A 235 15.62 8.50 29.81
N LEU A 236 14.51 8.45 30.54
CA LEU A 236 14.50 8.51 32.00
C LEU A 236 15.20 7.30 32.62
N VAL A 237 14.74 6.08 32.28
CA VAL A 237 15.19 4.85 32.92
C VAL A 237 16.66 4.59 32.66
N PHE A 238 17.17 4.89 31.46
CA PHE A 238 18.58 4.69 31.12
C PHE A 238 19.53 5.65 31.82
N LYS A 239 19.07 6.84 32.19
CA LYS A 239 19.84 7.81 32.98
C LYS A 239 19.73 7.56 34.47
N TRP A 240 18.58 7.06 34.92
CA TRP A 240 18.35 6.74 36.33
C TRP A 240 19.00 5.41 36.75
N ALA A 241 19.05 4.42 35.85
CA ALA A 241 19.65 3.13 36.16
C ALA A 241 21.18 3.21 36.10
N ASP A 242 21.84 3.01 37.24
CA ASP A 242 23.29 2.91 37.37
C ASP A 242 23.83 1.54 36.89
N HIS A 243 23.52 1.21 35.64
CA HIS A 243 23.93 -0.03 34.99
C HIS A 243 24.53 0.24 33.61
N PRO A 244 25.45 -0.63 33.15
CA PRO A 244 25.95 -0.55 31.78
C PRO A 244 24.78 -0.72 30.80
N LEU A 245 24.77 0.12 29.77
CA LEU A 245 23.67 0.18 28.81
C LEU A 245 23.49 -1.16 28.07
N SER A 246 24.60 -1.84 27.82
CA SER A 246 24.62 -3.18 27.22
C SER A 246 23.84 -4.20 28.06
N ALA A 247 23.94 -4.14 29.40
CA ALA A 247 23.19 -5.02 30.30
C ALA A 247 21.68 -4.67 30.35
N LEU A 248 21.34 -3.37 30.38
CA LEU A 248 19.95 -2.93 30.31
C LEU A 248 19.30 -3.38 28.99
N ASN A 249 19.99 -3.21 27.87
CA ASN A 249 19.57 -3.68 26.56
C ASN A 249 19.38 -5.21 26.52
N LEU A 250 20.29 -5.99 27.10
CA LEU A 250 20.15 -7.46 27.20
C LEU A 250 18.88 -7.87 27.93
N CYS A 251 18.57 -7.23 29.06
CA CYS A 251 17.33 -7.49 29.79
C CYS A 251 16.09 -7.13 28.96
N LEU A 252 16.07 -5.93 28.36
CA LEU A 252 14.95 -5.45 27.56
C LEU A 252 14.67 -6.34 26.35
N TRP A 253 15.69 -6.57 25.52
CA TRP A 253 15.55 -7.32 24.27
C TRP A 253 15.37 -8.82 24.51
N GLY A 254 15.89 -9.36 25.61
CA GLY A 254 15.63 -10.74 26.02
C GLY A 254 14.15 -10.94 26.40
N SER A 255 13.58 -10.03 27.18
CA SER A 255 12.18 -10.09 27.58
C SER A 255 11.22 -9.85 26.41
N SER A 256 11.47 -8.87 25.54
CA SER A 256 10.64 -8.64 24.34
C SER A 256 10.72 -9.81 23.36
N SER A 257 11.92 -10.35 23.12
CA SER A 257 12.10 -11.53 22.24
C SER A 257 11.28 -12.73 22.75
N LEU A 258 11.25 -12.95 24.06
CA LEU A 258 10.44 -14.02 24.65
C LEU A 258 8.94 -13.79 24.42
N LEU A 259 8.45 -12.57 24.61
CA LEU A 259 7.03 -12.24 24.37
C LEU A 259 6.63 -12.42 22.90
N TYR A 260 7.47 -11.96 21.96
CA TYR A 260 7.21 -12.17 20.54
C TYR A 260 7.33 -13.64 20.14
N LEU A 261 8.24 -14.40 20.74
CA LEU A 261 8.35 -15.84 20.51
C LEU A 261 7.08 -16.56 20.99
N ILE A 262 6.61 -16.26 22.20
CA ILE A 262 5.36 -16.79 22.74
C ILE A 262 4.20 -16.46 21.78
N THR A 263 4.11 -15.20 21.35
CA THR A 263 3.08 -14.76 20.39
C THR A 263 3.17 -15.51 19.06
N TYR A 264 4.38 -15.68 18.53
CA TYR A 264 4.62 -16.43 17.30
C TYR A 264 4.16 -17.88 17.42
N VAL A 265 4.49 -18.55 18.54
CA VAL A 265 4.05 -19.93 18.80
C VAL A 265 2.54 -20.02 18.90
N PHE A 266 1.88 -19.06 19.57
CA PHE A 266 0.42 -19.04 19.66
C PHE A 266 -0.27 -18.81 18.30
N LEU A 267 0.28 -17.94 17.45
CA LEU A 267 -0.32 -17.63 16.15
C LEU A 267 -0.05 -18.70 15.09
N ASN A 268 1.03 -19.48 15.23
CA ASN A 268 1.45 -20.50 14.26
C ASN A 268 1.44 -21.91 14.87
N SER A 269 0.56 -22.15 15.85
CA SER A 269 0.50 -23.43 16.57
C SER A 269 0.25 -24.63 15.67
N GLU A 270 -0.40 -24.42 14.51
CA GLU A 270 -0.66 -25.46 13.51
C GLU A 270 0.53 -25.76 12.61
N ASN A 271 1.44 -24.80 12.37
CA ASN A 271 2.62 -24.99 11.53
C ASN A 271 3.78 -24.04 11.88
N LEU A 272 4.55 -24.42 12.91
CA LEU A 272 5.70 -23.66 13.41
C LEU A 272 6.84 -23.49 12.38
N TRP A 273 6.87 -24.32 11.34
CA TRP A 273 7.95 -24.39 10.33
C TRP A 273 7.73 -23.49 9.12
N THR A 274 6.64 -22.71 9.08
CA THR A 274 6.36 -21.75 8.00
C THR A 274 7.20 -20.47 8.13
N PHE A 275 8.52 -20.63 8.02
CA PHE A 275 9.44 -19.50 7.89
C PHE A 275 9.67 -19.21 6.42
N SER A 276 9.00 -18.19 5.88
CA SER A 276 9.39 -17.56 4.63
C SER A 276 10.68 -16.79 4.85
N PHE A 277 11.62 -16.87 3.91
CA PHE A 277 12.92 -16.21 4.02
C PHE A 277 13.13 -15.26 2.85
N SER A 278 13.14 -13.96 3.14
CA SER A 278 13.52 -12.92 2.19
C SER A 278 14.83 -12.25 2.64
N ALA A 279 15.82 -12.24 1.75
CA ALA A 279 17.11 -11.57 1.99
C ALA A 279 16.93 -10.07 2.29
N PHE A 280 15.94 -9.43 1.68
CA PHE A 280 15.61 -8.02 1.92
C PHE A 280 15.02 -7.81 3.31
N GLY A 281 14.06 -8.65 3.74
CA GLY A 281 13.51 -8.53 5.09
C GLY A 281 14.54 -8.84 6.17
N LEU A 282 15.51 -9.73 5.90
CA LEU A 282 16.67 -9.94 6.76
C LEU A 282 17.53 -8.68 6.90
N LEU A 283 17.90 -8.05 5.77
CA LEU A 283 18.67 -6.80 5.79
C LEU A 283 17.92 -5.67 6.51
N ALA A 284 16.62 -5.54 6.27
CA ALA A 284 15.78 -4.55 6.96
C ALA A 284 15.74 -4.80 8.47
N ALA A 285 15.66 -6.07 8.90
CA ALA A 285 15.70 -6.43 10.31
C ALA A 285 17.06 -6.10 10.96
N ILE A 286 18.17 -6.37 10.27
CA ILE A 286 19.52 -6.04 10.73
C ILE A 286 19.67 -4.52 10.90
N PHE A 287 19.34 -3.73 9.88
CA PHE A 287 19.47 -2.28 9.99
C PHE A 287 18.52 -1.70 11.04
N SER A 288 17.29 -2.22 11.18
CA SER A 288 16.37 -1.78 12.23
C SER A 288 16.92 -2.07 13.63
N ALA A 289 17.57 -3.23 13.82
CA ALA A 289 18.21 -3.57 15.09
C ALA A 289 19.40 -2.65 15.39
N VAL A 290 20.25 -2.37 14.40
CA VAL A 290 21.37 -1.42 14.54
C VAL A 290 20.86 -0.01 14.88
N GLU A 291 19.80 0.44 14.20
CA GLU A 291 19.17 1.73 14.48
C GLU A 291 18.71 1.82 15.93
N ILE A 292 17.96 0.82 16.42
CA ILE A 292 17.38 0.84 17.77
C ILE A 292 18.46 0.73 18.85
N VAL A 293 19.48 -0.10 18.67
CA VAL A 293 20.61 -0.20 19.63
C VAL A 293 21.44 1.09 19.65
N THR A 294 21.64 1.73 18.49
CA THR A 294 22.33 3.03 18.43
C THR A 294 21.48 4.12 19.08
N MET A 295 20.16 4.08 18.89
CA MET A 295 19.22 4.98 19.53
C MET A 295 19.30 4.89 21.06
N THR A 296 19.43 3.70 21.65
CA THR A 296 19.56 3.58 23.11
C THR A 296 20.86 4.20 23.63
N PHE A 297 21.94 4.15 22.85
CA PHE A 297 23.18 4.89 23.18
C PHE A 297 22.95 6.39 23.17
N VAL A 298 22.28 6.93 22.15
CA VAL A 298 21.95 8.37 22.07
C VAL A 298 21.01 8.79 23.21
N LEU A 299 20.03 7.95 23.58
CA LEU A 299 19.14 8.24 24.72
C LEU A 299 19.90 8.31 26.05
N LYS A 300 20.86 7.41 26.29
CA LYS A 300 21.65 7.43 27.52
C LYS A 300 22.53 8.67 27.66
N HIS A 301 23.16 9.12 26.57
CA HIS A 301 24.16 10.20 26.60
C HIS A 301 23.67 11.56 26.04
N SER A 302 22.43 11.64 25.57
CA SER A 302 21.84 12.88 25.07
C SER A 302 20.39 12.98 25.53
N ASP A 303 19.40 12.91 24.64
CA ASP A 303 18.00 12.80 25.01
C ASP A 303 17.13 12.31 23.84
N ALA A 304 15.85 12.06 24.13
CA ALA A 304 14.87 11.65 23.13
C ALA A 304 14.58 12.72 22.06
N VAL A 305 14.85 13.99 22.33
CA VAL A 305 14.62 15.08 21.37
C VAL A 305 15.71 15.05 20.29
N VAL A 306 16.97 14.79 20.65
CA VAL A 306 18.07 14.58 19.69
C VAL A 306 17.77 13.39 18.78
N VAL A 307 17.31 12.26 19.34
CA VAL A 307 16.86 11.10 18.54
C VAL A 307 15.80 11.50 17.52
N GLY A 308 14.84 12.32 17.94
CA GLY A 308 13.80 12.87 17.07
C GLY A 308 14.34 13.75 15.95
N ALA A 309 15.22 14.71 16.28
CA ALA A 309 15.85 15.61 15.33
C ALA A 309 16.67 14.86 14.26
N THR A 310 17.34 13.76 14.61
CA THR A 310 18.03 12.92 13.60
C THR A 310 17.07 12.33 12.58
N GLY A 311 15.85 11.95 12.99
CA GLY A 311 14.82 11.46 12.09
C GLY A 311 14.36 12.52 11.08
N TYR A 312 14.28 13.77 11.50
CA TYR A 312 13.97 14.89 10.63
C TYR A 312 15.06 15.14 9.58
N SER A 313 16.33 15.11 9.99
CA SER A 313 17.47 15.28 9.08
C SER A 313 17.51 14.20 8.00
N VAL A 314 17.28 12.94 8.37
CA VAL A 314 17.20 11.82 7.40
C VAL A 314 16.07 12.07 6.40
N SER A 315 14.90 12.50 6.88
CA SER A 315 13.74 12.76 6.02
C SER A 315 14.02 13.88 5.01
N CYS A 316 14.71 14.95 5.43
CA CYS A 316 15.14 16.03 4.54
C CYS A 316 16.12 15.54 3.47
N THR A 317 17.12 14.74 3.86
CA THR A 317 18.12 14.18 2.94
C THR A 317 17.46 13.27 1.90
N LEU A 318 16.55 12.41 2.33
CA LEU A 318 15.82 11.52 1.42
C LEU A 318 14.90 12.30 0.46
N ALA A 319 14.28 13.38 0.92
CA ALA A 319 13.49 14.27 0.07
C ALA A 319 14.37 15.03 -0.94
N PHE A 320 15.55 15.48 -0.53
CA PHE A 320 16.53 16.13 -1.40
C PHE A 320 16.99 15.19 -2.52
N PHE A 321 17.33 13.94 -2.18
CA PHE A 321 17.68 12.93 -3.19
C PHE A 321 16.53 12.67 -4.16
N SER A 322 15.27 12.68 -3.71
CA SER A 322 14.10 12.53 -4.60
C SER A 322 13.92 13.70 -5.57
N VAL A 323 14.32 14.92 -5.18
CA VAL A 323 14.36 16.07 -6.08
C VAL A 323 15.49 15.91 -7.11
N LEU A 324 16.68 15.50 -6.66
CA LEU A 324 17.85 15.30 -7.53
C LEU A 324 17.65 14.18 -8.55
N SER A 325 17.03 13.06 -8.16
CA SER A 325 16.71 11.95 -9.07
C SER A 325 15.61 12.29 -10.09
N GLY A 326 15.02 13.48 -10.00
CA GLY A 326 13.96 13.94 -10.89
C GLY A 326 12.60 13.28 -10.66
N SER A 327 12.49 12.41 -9.66
CA SER A 327 11.31 11.60 -9.38
C SER A 327 10.25 12.31 -8.54
N ALA A 328 10.56 13.48 -7.99
CA ALA A 328 9.64 14.28 -7.18
C ALA A 328 8.74 15.21 -8.03
N ASN A 329 7.44 15.10 -7.81
CA ASN A 329 6.46 16.12 -8.19
C ASN A 329 6.52 17.30 -7.19
N TYR A 330 6.25 18.54 -7.63
CA TYR A 330 6.31 19.75 -6.79
C TYR A 330 7.70 20.11 -6.23
N ARG A 331 8.74 20.05 -7.08
CA ARG A 331 10.15 20.32 -6.70
C ARG A 331 10.35 21.61 -5.90
N LEU A 332 9.67 22.70 -6.27
CA LEU A 332 9.80 23.99 -5.58
C LEU A 332 9.30 23.94 -4.12
N LEU A 333 8.17 23.27 -3.88
CA LEU A 333 7.59 23.14 -2.54
C LEU A 333 8.46 22.27 -1.64
N ILE A 334 9.02 21.19 -2.19
CA ILE A 334 9.95 20.31 -1.48
C ILE A 334 11.23 21.06 -1.14
N LEU A 335 11.80 21.82 -2.07
CA LEU A 335 12.99 22.64 -1.81
C LEU A 335 12.72 23.70 -0.72
N LEU A 336 11.56 24.36 -0.75
CA LEU A 336 11.16 25.30 0.30
C LEU A 336 11.04 24.61 1.66
N GLY A 337 10.37 23.45 1.71
CA GLY A 337 10.24 22.66 2.93
C GLY A 337 11.58 22.21 3.49
N ILE A 338 12.52 21.78 2.64
CA ILE A 338 13.90 21.46 3.02
C ILE A 338 14.59 22.69 3.62
N CYS A 339 14.49 23.87 2.99
CA CYS A 339 15.11 25.09 3.53
C CYS A 339 14.57 25.44 4.93
N VAL A 340 13.26 25.35 5.14
CA VAL A 340 12.63 25.60 6.44
C VAL A 340 13.07 24.57 7.49
N ALA A 341 13.13 23.28 7.11
CA ALA A 341 13.56 22.23 8.03
C ALA A 341 15.04 22.32 8.40
N VAL A 342 15.91 22.66 7.44
CA VAL A 342 17.35 22.91 7.68
C VAL A 342 17.54 24.13 8.58
N TYR A 343 16.77 25.20 8.38
CA TYR A 343 16.78 26.34 9.28
C TYR A 343 16.42 25.93 10.72
N GLY A 344 15.34 25.17 10.89
CA GLY A 344 14.96 24.62 12.20
C GLY A 344 16.05 23.76 12.84
N LEU A 345 16.74 22.93 12.04
CA LEU A 345 17.88 22.13 12.51
C LEU A 345 19.05 23.01 12.97
N VAL A 346 19.40 24.05 12.22
CA VAL A 346 20.49 24.96 12.60
C VAL A 346 20.16 25.68 13.90
N VAL A 347 18.92 26.17 14.07
CA VAL A 347 18.47 26.78 15.32
C VAL A 347 18.56 25.78 16.48
N PHE A 348 18.10 24.54 16.28
CA PHE A 348 18.17 23.49 17.29
C PHE A 348 19.61 23.15 17.70
N VAL A 349 20.52 22.97 16.74
CA VAL A 349 21.92 22.62 16.99
C VAL A 349 22.70 23.78 17.59
N ALA A 350 22.50 25.01 17.11
CA ALA A 350 23.18 26.20 17.62
C ALA A 350 22.85 26.42 19.10
N GLU A 351 21.58 26.30 19.48
CA GLU A 351 21.14 26.40 20.86
C GLU A 351 21.80 25.34 21.75
N ARG A 352 21.85 24.08 21.29
CA ARG A 352 22.48 23.00 22.05
C ARG A 352 23.98 23.18 22.20
N SER A 353 24.65 23.62 21.15
CA SER A 353 26.09 23.90 21.19
C SER A 353 26.45 25.08 22.10
N LEU A 354 25.54 26.04 22.28
CA LEU A 354 25.74 27.18 23.18
C LEU A 354 25.47 26.78 24.64
N GLY A 355 24.42 25.98 24.89
CA GLY A 355 24.11 25.46 26.23
C GLY A 355 25.26 24.62 26.81
N ASP A 356 25.88 23.78 25.99
CA ASP A 356 27.03 22.95 26.42
C ASP A 356 28.29 23.79 26.77
N GLN A 357 28.35 25.08 26.39
CA GLN A 357 29.48 25.97 26.72
C GLN A 357 29.24 26.84 27.96
N GLU A 358 27.99 27.05 28.38
CA GLU A 358 27.64 27.96 29.49
C GLU A 358 27.39 27.24 30.83
N GLU A 359 27.23 25.92 30.85
CA GLU A 359 27.09 25.16 32.10
C GLU A 359 28.45 24.85 32.75
N GLU A 360 28.93 25.76 33.62
CA GLU A 360 29.63 25.28 34.82
C GLU A 360 28.70 24.31 35.55
N PRO A 361 29.17 23.14 36.01
CA PRO A 361 28.34 22.13 36.65
C PRO A 361 27.88 22.65 38.01
N LYS A 362 26.81 23.45 38.03
CA LYS A 362 25.97 23.52 39.20
C LYS A 362 25.37 22.13 39.30
N GLU A 363 25.80 21.36 40.30
CA GLU A 363 25.01 20.26 40.84
C GLU A 363 23.60 20.82 41.10
N VAL A 364 22.74 20.69 40.10
CA VAL A 364 21.31 20.75 40.31
C VAL A 364 21.06 19.51 41.13
N ASP A 365 21.01 19.72 42.43
CA ASP A 365 20.57 18.76 43.42
C ASP A 365 19.14 18.38 43.03
N VAL A 366 19.00 17.44 42.09
CA VAL A 366 17.74 16.84 41.70
C VAL A 366 17.35 15.99 42.88
N GLN A 367 16.75 16.65 43.89
CA GLN A 367 16.15 15.95 45.00
C GLN A 367 15.16 14.94 44.44
N PRO A 368 15.34 13.63 44.71
CA PRO A 368 14.50 12.56 44.20
C PRO A 368 13.22 12.48 45.04
N GLU A 369 12.48 13.59 45.20
CA GLU A 369 11.31 13.63 46.10
C GLU A 369 9.98 13.26 45.42
N ASP A 370 9.94 13.06 44.11
CA ASP A 370 8.82 12.37 43.45
C ASP A 370 9.35 11.18 42.65
N SER A 371 9.14 9.99 43.19
CA SER A 371 9.63 8.76 42.58
C SER A 371 9.15 8.64 41.12
N PRO A 372 10.01 8.19 40.19
CA PRO A 372 9.63 7.95 38.79
C PRO A 372 8.43 7.00 38.66
N ILE A 373 8.10 6.28 39.75
CA ILE A 373 6.93 5.43 39.94
C ILE A 373 5.61 6.23 39.83
N LYS A 374 5.50 7.45 40.36
CA LYS A 374 4.25 8.24 40.24
C LYS A 374 3.99 8.67 38.79
N ALA A 375 5.03 9.12 38.10
CA ALA A 375 4.98 9.40 36.66
C ALA A 375 4.71 8.11 35.86
N ALA A 376 5.29 6.96 36.27
CA ALA A 376 5.03 5.64 35.69
C ALA A 376 3.56 5.25 35.75
N ILE A 377 2.91 5.48 36.90
CA ILE A 377 1.51 5.13 37.12
C ILE A 377 0.60 6.02 36.26
N ALA A 378 0.87 7.33 36.21
CA ALA A 378 0.10 8.26 35.38
C ALA A 378 0.24 7.94 33.87
N LEU A 379 1.47 7.69 33.40
CA LEU A 379 1.74 7.25 32.02
C LEU A 379 1.15 5.87 31.73
N GLY A 380 1.24 4.93 32.65
CA GLY A 380 0.68 3.59 32.53
C GLY A 380 -0.84 3.62 32.35
N ILE A 381 -1.56 4.42 33.15
CA ILE A 381 -3.01 4.60 33.03
C ILE A 381 -3.37 5.22 31.66
N ALA A 382 -2.64 6.26 31.24
CA ALA A 382 -2.88 6.90 29.94
C ALA A 382 -2.58 5.95 28.76
N CYS A 383 -1.52 5.16 28.84
CA CYS A 383 -1.17 4.16 27.84
C CYS A 383 -2.19 3.02 27.78
N ILE A 384 -2.70 2.54 28.92
CA ILE A 384 -3.77 1.54 28.97
C ILE A 384 -5.03 2.08 28.31
N ALA A 385 -5.41 3.35 28.55
CA ALA A 385 -6.56 3.96 27.90
C ALA A 385 -6.39 4.05 26.37
N VAL A 386 -5.19 4.41 25.89
CA VAL A 386 -4.89 4.45 24.44
C VAL A 386 -4.86 3.05 23.83
N ILE A 387 -4.31 2.06 24.53
CA ILE A 387 -4.31 0.66 24.09
C ILE A 387 -5.74 0.12 24.01
N ILE A 388 -6.57 0.37 25.03
CA ILE A 388 -7.98 -0.03 25.04
C ILE A 388 -8.74 0.67 23.90
N ALA A 389 -8.52 1.97 23.68
CA ALA A 389 -9.12 2.68 22.55
C ALA A 389 -8.67 2.09 21.21
N THR A 390 -7.39 1.79 21.06
CA THR A 390 -6.82 1.17 19.84
C THR A 390 -7.44 -0.20 19.58
N VAL A 391 -7.51 -1.06 20.60
CA VAL A 391 -8.10 -2.41 20.52
C VAL A 391 -9.62 -2.35 20.29
N ALA A 392 -10.33 -1.41 20.90
CA ALA A 392 -11.77 -1.22 20.70
C ALA A 392 -12.08 -0.73 19.27
N THR A 393 -11.24 0.15 18.71
CA THR A 393 -11.37 0.56 17.31
C THR A 393 -11.00 -0.54 16.33
N SER A 394 -10.05 -1.43 16.67
CA SER A 394 -9.69 -2.57 15.81
C SER A 394 -10.75 -3.68 15.84
N SER A 395 -11.40 -3.91 16.98
CA SER A 395 -12.44 -4.95 17.13
C SER A 395 -13.77 -4.59 16.45
N GLN A 396 -14.08 -3.31 16.26
CA GLN A 396 -15.25 -2.87 15.49
C GLN A 396 -15.06 -2.95 13.97
N GLY A 397 -13.82 -3.13 13.49
CA GLY A 397 -13.48 -3.22 12.07
C GLY A 397 -13.57 -4.62 11.46
N THR A 398 -13.87 -5.66 12.26
CA THR A 398 -13.80 -7.07 11.83
C THR A 398 -15.02 -7.59 11.07
N SER A 399 -16.07 -6.77 10.87
CA SER A 399 -17.27 -7.16 10.10
C SER A 399 -17.22 -6.81 8.61
N VAL A 400 -16.15 -6.16 8.12
CA VAL A 400 -15.97 -5.86 6.70
C VAL A 400 -14.56 -6.27 6.30
N GLY A 401 -14.43 -7.23 5.39
CA GLY A 401 -13.15 -7.76 4.92
C GLY A 401 -12.23 -6.68 4.35
N LEU A 402 -11.41 -6.07 5.20
CA LEU A 402 -10.36 -5.14 4.82
C LEU A 402 -9.11 -5.94 4.46
N GLN A 403 -8.78 -5.96 3.16
CA GLN A 403 -7.44 -6.34 2.72
C GLN A 403 -6.42 -5.39 3.35
N SER A 404 -5.42 -5.96 4.02
CA SER A 404 -4.21 -5.23 4.41
C SER A 404 -3.60 -4.57 3.17
N PRO A 405 -3.32 -3.25 3.17
CA PRO A 405 -2.37 -2.65 2.27
C PRO A 405 -1.09 -3.49 2.26
N ARG A 406 -0.56 -3.77 1.07
CA ARG A 406 0.74 -4.39 0.93
C ARG A 406 1.79 -3.51 1.61
N PRO A 407 2.83 -4.07 2.26
CA PRO A 407 3.92 -3.28 2.84
C PRO A 407 4.69 -2.59 1.72
N THR A 408 4.27 -1.37 1.37
CA THR A 408 5.05 -0.46 0.54
C THR A 408 6.13 0.19 1.40
N PRO A 409 7.30 0.45 0.82
CA PRO A 409 8.45 0.87 1.59
C PRO A 409 8.30 2.18 2.37
N TRP A 410 8.87 2.22 3.57
CA TRP A 410 8.73 3.29 4.57
C TRP A 410 9.22 4.69 4.14
N PHE A 411 9.76 4.83 2.93
CA PHE A 411 10.27 6.09 2.40
C PHE A 411 9.93 6.32 0.93
N ASP A 412 8.92 5.65 0.39
CA ASP A 412 8.59 5.85 -1.01
C ASP A 412 7.79 7.13 -1.23
N PHE A 413 8.49 8.22 -1.58
CA PHE A 413 7.87 9.44 -2.10
C PHE A 413 7.40 9.25 -3.56
N THR A 414 7.52 8.04 -4.11
CA THR A 414 7.20 7.71 -5.50
C THR A 414 6.27 6.49 -5.69
N SER A 415 6.11 5.61 -4.69
CA SER A 415 5.09 4.55 -4.72
C SER A 415 3.91 4.90 -3.83
N LEU A 416 2.95 5.51 -4.48
CA LEU A 416 1.56 5.27 -4.13
C LEU A 416 1.31 3.76 -4.29
N PRO A 417 0.51 3.13 -3.41
CA PRO A 417 -0.10 1.85 -3.74
C PRO A 417 -0.72 1.93 -5.14
N PRO A 418 -0.65 0.90 -6.00
CA PRO A 418 -1.28 0.91 -7.33
C PRO A 418 -2.81 1.14 -7.27
N THR A 419 -3.40 1.13 -6.07
CA THR A 419 -4.81 1.40 -5.81
C THR A 419 -5.12 2.82 -5.33
N GLN A 420 -4.10 3.65 -5.06
CA GLN A 420 -4.32 5.01 -4.51
C GLN A 420 -3.57 6.14 -5.22
N SER A 421 -2.93 5.89 -6.36
CA SER A 421 -2.63 6.95 -7.32
C SER A 421 -3.90 7.42 -8.05
N LYS A 422 -4.88 7.92 -7.30
CA LYS A 422 -5.72 9.03 -7.79
C LYS A 422 -4.85 10.28 -7.80
N ALA A 423 -3.79 10.25 -8.61
CA ALA A 423 -3.36 11.47 -9.26
C ALA A 423 -4.63 12.07 -9.86
N TRP A 424 -4.81 13.38 -9.70
CA TRP A 424 -5.84 14.15 -10.38
C TRP A 424 -5.73 13.89 -11.88
N CYS A 425 -6.40 12.84 -12.32
CA CYS A 425 -6.58 12.54 -13.71
C CYS A 425 -8.00 13.01 -13.98
N PRO A 426 -8.14 14.23 -14.52
CA PRO A 426 -9.45 14.78 -14.80
C PRO A 426 -10.16 13.85 -15.77
N ARG A 427 -11.27 13.25 -15.33
CA ARG A 427 -12.09 12.40 -16.19
C ARG A 427 -12.60 13.26 -17.33
N LYS A 428 -12.40 12.79 -18.56
CA LYS A 428 -13.07 13.37 -19.72
C LYS A 428 -14.59 13.30 -19.46
N PRO A 429 -15.33 14.42 -19.54
CA PRO A 429 -16.76 14.40 -19.40
C PRO A 429 -17.37 13.39 -20.36
N LEU A 430 -18.27 12.56 -19.86
CA LEU A 430 -19.01 11.63 -20.73
C LEU A 430 -19.97 12.43 -21.62
N PRO A 431 -20.26 11.95 -22.84
CA PRO A 431 -21.25 12.57 -23.70
C PRO A 431 -22.61 12.78 -22.99
N ASN A 432 -23.27 13.90 -23.28
CA ASN A 432 -24.56 14.25 -22.69
C ASN A 432 -25.69 13.55 -23.45
N LEU A 433 -26.19 12.43 -22.90
CA LEU A 433 -27.36 11.75 -23.46
C LEU A 433 -28.64 12.50 -23.05
N SER A 434 -29.52 12.77 -24.02
CA SER A 434 -30.77 13.52 -23.83
C SER A 434 -31.75 12.91 -22.82
N GLY A 435 -31.57 11.64 -22.44
CA GLY A 435 -32.34 10.94 -21.40
C GLY A 435 -31.70 10.91 -20.01
N ARG A 436 -30.46 11.41 -19.83
CA ARG A 436 -29.78 11.40 -18.53
C ARG A 436 -30.46 12.40 -17.58
N LYS A 437 -31.42 11.92 -16.79
CA LYS A 437 -32.05 12.70 -15.71
C LYS A 437 -30.92 13.09 -14.74
N GLU A 438 -30.82 14.37 -14.35
CA GLU A 438 -29.90 14.76 -13.27
C GLU A 438 -30.22 13.91 -12.03
N THR A 439 -29.34 12.96 -11.71
CA THR A 439 -29.46 12.02 -10.58
C THR A 439 -29.49 12.71 -9.21
N ARG A 440 -29.43 14.04 -9.17
CA ARG A 440 -29.50 14.86 -7.96
C ARG A 440 -30.79 14.70 -7.13
N LYS A 441 -31.82 13.97 -7.60
CA LYS A 441 -33.08 13.77 -6.85
C LYS A 441 -33.53 12.33 -6.61
N ARG A 442 -32.92 11.29 -7.19
CA ARG A 442 -33.20 9.89 -6.79
C ARG A 442 -32.14 9.41 -5.82
N ALA A 443 -32.55 8.78 -4.72
CA ALA A 443 -31.63 8.09 -3.83
C ALA A 443 -30.95 6.97 -4.62
N ARG A 444 -29.61 6.99 -4.71
CA ARG A 444 -28.85 5.92 -5.36
C ARG A 444 -29.12 4.59 -4.67
N VAL A 445 -29.36 3.53 -5.45
CA VAL A 445 -29.65 2.19 -4.90
C VAL A 445 -28.39 1.58 -4.27
N THR A 446 -27.22 1.84 -4.86
CA THR A 446 -25.92 1.40 -4.33
C THR A 446 -24.80 2.34 -4.80
N GLY A 447 -23.71 2.41 -4.03
CA GLY A 447 -22.47 3.13 -4.41
C GLY A 447 -21.37 2.21 -4.96
N ALA A 448 -21.65 0.91 -5.16
CA ALA A 448 -20.65 -0.09 -5.53
C ALA A 448 -19.91 0.24 -6.84
N PHE A 449 -20.58 0.87 -7.81
CA PHE A 449 -20.01 1.14 -9.14
C PHE A 449 -19.76 2.63 -9.41
N ASP A 450 -19.71 3.47 -8.36
CA ASP A 450 -19.56 4.93 -8.47
C ASP A 450 -18.32 5.39 -9.26
N ASN A 451 -17.25 4.58 -9.24
CA ASN A 451 -15.99 4.84 -9.93
C ASN A 451 -15.67 3.82 -11.03
N VAL A 452 -16.63 2.99 -11.41
CA VAL A 452 -16.50 2.07 -12.55
C VAL A 452 -17.08 2.73 -13.78
N LEU A 453 -16.41 2.57 -14.93
CA LEU A 453 -16.96 2.93 -16.23
C LEU A 453 -17.66 1.70 -16.81
N LEU A 454 -18.98 1.76 -16.96
CA LEU A 454 -19.73 0.79 -17.74
C LEU A 454 -19.63 1.19 -19.23
N ILE A 455 -18.90 0.40 -20.01
CA ILE A 455 -18.75 0.55 -21.45
C ILE A 455 -19.77 -0.39 -22.10
N VAL A 456 -20.77 0.20 -22.75
CA VAL A 456 -21.83 -0.52 -23.46
C VAL A 456 -21.58 -0.37 -24.95
N PHE A 457 -21.28 -1.47 -25.64
CA PHE A 457 -21.09 -1.45 -27.08
C PHE A 457 -22.31 -1.97 -27.82
N PHE A 458 -22.49 -1.55 -29.07
CA PHE A 458 -23.48 -2.14 -29.95
C PHE A 458 -22.86 -2.43 -31.31
N SER A 459 -22.98 -3.69 -31.70
CA SER A 459 -22.53 -4.23 -32.98
C SER A 459 -23.39 -3.78 -34.15
N HIS A 460 -24.66 -3.41 -33.91
CA HIS A 460 -25.61 -3.07 -34.96
C HIS A 460 -26.33 -1.74 -34.69
N PRO A 461 -26.66 -0.96 -35.73
CA PRO A 461 -27.46 0.26 -35.59
C PRO A 461 -28.87 0.05 -35.01
N ARG A 462 -29.36 -1.20 -34.98
CA ARG A 462 -30.73 -1.58 -34.54
C ARG A 462 -31.00 -1.35 -33.05
N TYR A 463 -29.96 -1.16 -32.24
CA TYR A 463 -30.07 -1.00 -30.79
C TYR A 463 -30.36 0.44 -30.34
N ASP A 464 -30.33 1.40 -31.26
CA ASP A 464 -30.49 2.84 -31.00
C ASP A 464 -31.85 3.19 -30.33
N VAL A 465 -32.94 2.59 -30.80
CA VAL A 465 -34.31 2.87 -30.31
C VAL A 465 -34.55 2.55 -28.82
N ASN A 466 -33.59 1.89 -28.16
CA ASN A 466 -33.72 1.44 -26.77
C ASN A 466 -32.66 2.05 -25.82
N LEU A 467 -31.77 2.92 -26.31
CA LEU A 467 -30.68 3.49 -25.51
C LEU A 467 -31.20 4.21 -24.26
N ASP A 468 -32.24 5.02 -24.40
CA ASP A 468 -32.86 5.74 -23.27
C ASP A 468 -33.42 4.78 -22.21
N TYR A 469 -33.97 3.64 -22.63
CA TYR A 469 -34.53 2.64 -21.73
C TYR A 469 -33.45 1.83 -21.01
N HIS A 470 -32.39 1.46 -21.72
CA HIS A 470 -31.21 0.85 -21.10
C HIS A 470 -30.54 1.82 -20.11
N LEU A 471 -30.44 3.10 -20.47
CA LEU A 471 -29.90 4.15 -19.60
C LEU A 471 -30.78 4.30 -18.36
N GLU A 472 -32.10 4.39 -18.53
CA GLU A 472 -33.05 4.48 -17.41
C GLU A 472 -32.94 3.30 -16.45
N MET A 473 -32.66 2.10 -16.97
CA MET A 473 -32.53 0.89 -16.17
C MET A 473 -31.24 0.84 -15.34
N TYR A 474 -30.11 1.26 -15.91
CA TYR A 474 -28.80 1.10 -15.27
C TYR A 474 -28.21 2.36 -14.63
N GLN A 475 -28.69 3.56 -14.95
CA GLN A 475 -28.10 4.82 -14.45
C GLN A 475 -28.15 4.97 -12.92
N ASP A 476 -29.10 4.31 -12.26
CA ASP A 476 -29.25 4.34 -10.80
C ASP A 476 -28.21 3.44 -10.09
N TYR A 477 -27.55 2.54 -10.84
CA TYR A 477 -26.47 1.67 -10.37
C TYR A 477 -25.08 2.10 -10.87
N PHE A 478 -25.01 2.54 -12.13
CA PHE A 478 -23.79 2.98 -12.80
C PHE A 478 -23.91 4.45 -13.18
N PRO A 479 -23.31 5.38 -12.40
CA PRO A 479 -23.35 6.79 -12.76
C PRO A 479 -22.48 7.13 -13.98
N ASN A 480 -21.52 6.27 -14.32
CA ASN A 480 -20.63 6.43 -15.48
C ASN A 480 -20.94 5.35 -16.52
N ILE A 481 -21.83 5.66 -17.46
CA ILE A 481 -22.14 4.81 -18.60
C ILE A 481 -21.66 5.49 -19.87
N LEU A 482 -20.87 4.76 -20.66
CA LEU A 482 -20.38 5.16 -21.96
C LEU A 482 -20.92 4.20 -23.01
N TYR A 483 -21.69 4.74 -23.95
CA TYR A 483 -22.13 3.99 -25.12
C TYR A 483 -21.15 4.21 -26.26
N VAL A 484 -20.72 3.12 -26.90
CA VAL A 484 -19.76 3.12 -28.02
C VAL A 484 -20.30 2.33 -29.20
N GLY A 485 -20.10 2.85 -30.41
CA GLY A 485 -20.57 2.22 -31.64
C GLY A 485 -19.76 2.61 -32.87
N PRO A 486 -20.08 2.01 -34.04
CA PRO A 486 -19.30 2.17 -35.26
C PRO A 486 -19.53 3.53 -35.95
N GLN A 487 -18.57 3.93 -36.80
CA GLN A 487 -18.63 5.18 -37.57
C GLN A 487 -19.73 5.23 -38.63
N THR A 488 -19.95 4.12 -39.34
CA THR A 488 -20.95 4.00 -40.42
C THR A 488 -22.27 3.50 -39.85
N ARG A 489 -23.31 4.34 -39.93
CA ARG A 489 -24.63 4.14 -39.31
C ARG A 489 -25.74 3.85 -40.33
N GLU A 490 -25.38 3.44 -41.55
CA GLU A 490 -26.31 3.30 -42.68
C GLU A 490 -27.12 2.00 -42.57
N ASP A 491 -28.20 2.04 -41.79
CA ASP A 491 -29.35 1.15 -41.94
C ASP A 491 -30.61 2.01 -42.22
N ALA A 492 -31.58 1.46 -42.94
CA ALA A 492 -32.83 2.16 -43.25
C ALA A 492 -33.73 2.24 -42.00
N GLY A 493 -33.88 3.44 -41.43
CA GLY A 493 -34.78 3.68 -40.28
C GLY A 493 -34.31 4.77 -39.29
N HIS A 494 -33.10 5.29 -39.46
CA HIS A 494 -32.45 6.13 -38.46
C HIS A 494 -32.74 7.62 -38.66
N LYS A 495 -33.54 8.20 -37.76
CA LYS A 495 -33.72 9.66 -37.60
C LYS A 495 -33.40 10.07 -36.16
N GLY A 496 -32.16 9.82 -35.72
CA GLY A 496 -31.68 10.20 -34.40
C GLY A 496 -30.16 10.22 -34.38
N VAL A 497 -29.57 11.38 -34.12
CA VAL A 497 -28.13 11.55 -33.94
C VAL A 497 -27.89 11.60 -32.43
N TYR A 498 -27.48 10.50 -31.81
CA TYR A 498 -27.04 10.53 -30.42
C TYR A 498 -25.52 10.71 -30.30
N ASP A 499 -25.15 11.43 -29.24
CA ASP A 499 -23.80 11.68 -28.73
C ASP A 499 -23.19 10.40 -28.12
N VAL A 500 -23.03 9.35 -28.91
CA VAL A 500 -22.27 8.15 -28.53
C VAL A 500 -20.80 8.33 -28.89
N LEU A 501 -19.90 7.65 -28.17
CA LEU A 501 -18.51 7.58 -28.61
C LEU A 501 -18.48 6.79 -29.93
N VAL A 502 -18.04 7.47 -30.99
CA VAL A 502 -17.89 6.84 -32.30
C VAL A 502 -16.47 6.33 -32.40
N ASP A 503 -16.34 5.01 -32.51
CA ASP A 503 -15.06 4.43 -32.86
C ASP A 503 -14.75 4.74 -34.33
N GLY A 504 -13.53 5.22 -34.60
CA GLY A 504 -13.11 5.64 -35.93
C GLY A 504 -12.90 4.48 -36.91
N PHE A 505 -13.04 3.24 -36.46
CA PHE A 505 -12.96 2.07 -37.32
C PHE A 505 -14.25 1.93 -38.13
N LYS A 506 -14.11 1.84 -39.46
CA LYS A 506 -15.25 1.62 -40.36
C LYS A 506 -15.76 0.20 -40.15
N SER A 507 -17.07 0.06 -40.05
CA SER A 507 -17.69 -1.25 -40.22
C SER A 507 -17.45 -1.69 -41.66
N ASP A 508 -16.75 -2.79 -41.86
CA ASP A 508 -16.64 -3.48 -43.15
C ASP A 508 -17.75 -4.54 -43.32
N GLU A 509 -18.84 -4.42 -42.56
CA GLU A 509 -20.07 -5.18 -42.76
C GLU A 509 -20.68 -4.85 -44.13
N ASP A 510 -20.43 -5.71 -45.12
CA ASP A 510 -21.19 -5.73 -46.37
C ASP A 510 -22.44 -6.60 -46.19
N LEU A 511 -23.58 -5.95 -45.91
CA LEU A 511 -24.88 -6.61 -45.76
C LEU A 511 -25.41 -7.22 -47.08
N ASN A 512 -24.77 -6.95 -48.23
CA ASN A 512 -25.18 -7.48 -49.53
C ASN A 512 -24.52 -8.82 -49.86
N GLY A 513 -23.48 -9.22 -49.13
CA GLY A 513 -22.79 -10.50 -49.29
C GLY A 513 -23.37 -11.59 -48.40
N GLY A 514 -23.37 -12.85 -48.87
CA GLY A 514 -23.69 -14.03 -48.05
C GLY A 514 -22.65 -14.34 -46.94
N TRP A 515 -21.77 -13.39 -46.65
CA TRP A 515 -20.69 -13.49 -45.69
C TRP A 515 -20.90 -12.41 -44.62
N PHE A 516 -21.57 -12.78 -43.53
CA PHE A 516 -21.87 -11.94 -42.38
C PHE A 516 -20.55 -11.62 -41.64
N LYS A 517 -19.85 -10.55 -42.04
CA LYS A 517 -18.57 -10.12 -41.46
C LYS A 517 -18.74 -9.49 -40.07
N MET A 518 -19.08 -10.33 -39.11
CA MET A 518 -18.60 -10.38 -37.72
C MET A 518 -18.18 -9.04 -37.07
N ALA A 519 -19.18 -8.32 -36.56
CA ALA A 519 -19.03 -7.18 -35.66
C ALA A 519 -18.04 -7.38 -34.49
N GLY A 520 -17.72 -8.62 -34.10
CA GLY A 520 -16.73 -8.87 -33.05
C GLY A 520 -15.29 -8.48 -33.41
N ARG A 521 -14.92 -8.30 -34.68
CA ARG A 521 -13.65 -7.61 -35.00
C ARG A 521 -13.66 -6.19 -34.46
N MET A 522 -14.75 -5.46 -34.66
CA MET A 522 -14.85 -4.06 -34.24
C MET A 522 -15.01 -3.91 -32.72
N ALA A 523 -15.64 -4.88 -32.06
CA ALA A 523 -15.98 -4.77 -30.65
C ALA A 523 -14.74 -4.57 -29.76
N HIS A 524 -13.64 -5.28 -29.99
CA HIS A 524 -12.43 -5.07 -29.19
C HIS A 524 -11.67 -3.77 -29.55
N HIS A 525 -11.83 -3.24 -30.78
CA HIS A 525 -11.40 -1.88 -31.12
C HIS A 525 -12.18 -0.83 -30.32
N MET A 526 -13.51 -0.98 -30.24
CA MET A 526 -14.37 -0.11 -29.44
C MET A 526 -13.99 -0.14 -27.96
N LEU A 527 -13.71 -1.34 -27.41
CA LEU A 527 -13.20 -1.49 -26.05
C LEU A 527 -11.89 -0.72 -25.86
N PHE A 528 -10.93 -0.88 -26.79
CA PHE A 528 -9.66 -0.16 -26.75
C PHE A 528 -9.86 1.35 -26.78
N THR A 529 -10.64 1.87 -27.72
CA THR A 529 -10.91 3.31 -27.88
C THR A 529 -11.60 3.87 -26.64
N ALA A 530 -12.65 3.21 -26.16
CA ALA A 530 -13.38 3.60 -24.95
C ALA A 530 -12.46 3.68 -23.74
N MET A 531 -11.67 2.62 -23.50
CA MET A 531 -10.74 2.59 -22.39
C MET A 531 -9.67 3.67 -22.55
N LYS A 532 -9.07 3.84 -23.74
CA LYS A 532 -8.01 4.81 -24.05
C LYS A 532 -8.46 6.24 -23.83
N GLU A 533 -9.61 6.63 -24.36
CA GLU A 533 -10.15 8.00 -24.28
C GLU A 533 -10.70 8.38 -22.90
N HIS A 534 -11.12 7.39 -22.12
CA HIS A 534 -11.71 7.59 -20.80
C HIS A 534 -10.86 6.92 -19.71
N PRO A 535 -9.64 7.44 -19.44
CA PRO A 535 -8.81 6.93 -18.36
C PRO A 535 -9.45 7.22 -16.99
N CYS A 536 -8.86 6.63 -15.94
CA CYS A 536 -9.04 7.07 -14.54
C CYS A 536 -10.38 6.71 -13.89
N TYR A 537 -10.84 5.51 -14.22
CA TYR A 537 -11.83 4.75 -13.49
C TYR A 537 -11.15 3.67 -12.64
N ASP A 538 -11.76 3.33 -11.50
CA ASP A 538 -11.28 2.28 -10.60
C ASP A 538 -11.46 0.89 -11.24
N GLY A 539 -12.34 0.78 -12.24
CA GLY A 539 -12.46 -0.37 -13.13
C GLY A 539 -13.31 -0.08 -14.37
N TYR A 540 -13.28 -1.02 -15.31
CA TYR A 540 -13.97 -0.96 -16.59
C TYR A 540 -14.84 -2.21 -16.72
N LEU A 541 -16.16 -2.04 -16.76
CA LEU A 541 -17.11 -3.13 -17.03
C LEU A 541 -17.54 -3.01 -18.49
N TRP A 542 -17.30 -4.05 -19.27
CA TRP A 542 -17.60 -4.15 -20.69
C TRP A 542 -18.78 -5.09 -20.90
N ALA A 543 -19.78 -4.65 -21.65
CA ALA A 543 -20.90 -5.48 -22.07
C ALA A 543 -21.54 -5.00 -23.38
N PRO A 544 -22.12 -5.88 -24.21
CA PRO A 544 -22.94 -5.44 -25.33
C PRO A 544 -24.29 -4.92 -24.83
N PHE A 545 -24.92 -4.11 -25.67
CA PHE A 545 -26.20 -3.49 -25.40
C PHE A 545 -27.33 -4.49 -25.11
N ASP A 546 -27.25 -5.69 -25.69
CA ASP A 546 -28.21 -6.77 -25.52
C ASP A 546 -27.75 -7.79 -24.46
N THR A 547 -26.97 -7.37 -23.48
CA THR A 547 -26.69 -8.16 -22.28
C THR A 547 -27.49 -7.64 -21.09
N PHE A 548 -28.20 -8.55 -20.41
CA PHE A 548 -28.74 -8.29 -19.09
C PHE A 548 -27.64 -8.44 -18.04
N LEU A 549 -27.37 -7.36 -17.31
CA LEU A 549 -26.51 -7.32 -16.13
C LEU A 549 -27.33 -7.53 -14.85
N ASN A 550 -27.08 -8.61 -14.11
CA ASN A 550 -27.69 -8.87 -12.81
C ASN A 550 -26.93 -8.09 -11.71
N VAL A 551 -27.33 -6.85 -11.42
CA VAL A 551 -26.52 -5.94 -10.59
C VAL A 551 -26.28 -6.48 -9.17
N PRO A 552 -27.28 -7.02 -8.45
CA PRO A 552 -27.07 -7.63 -7.13
C PRO A 552 -26.03 -8.74 -7.09
N ARG A 553 -25.95 -9.54 -8.16
CA ARG A 553 -24.90 -10.55 -8.31
C ARG A 553 -23.54 -9.90 -8.53
N LEU A 554 -23.45 -8.96 -9.45
CA LEU A 554 -22.20 -8.26 -9.78
C LEU A 554 -21.61 -7.48 -8.60
N ILE A 555 -22.42 -6.98 -7.65
CA ILE A 555 -21.95 -6.31 -6.43
C ILE A 555 -21.06 -7.22 -5.57
N GLN A 556 -21.28 -8.54 -5.63
CA GLN A 556 -20.54 -9.52 -4.80
C GLN A 556 -19.15 -9.81 -5.35
N PHE A 557 -18.88 -9.44 -6.59
CA PHE A 557 -17.59 -9.61 -7.21
C PHE A 557 -16.60 -8.59 -6.67
N ARG A 558 -15.37 -9.04 -6.41
CA ARG A 558 -14.33 -8.11 -5.93
C ARG A 558 -13.81 -7.28 -7.09
N GLN A 559 -13.87 -5.97 -6.97
CA GLN A 559 -13.42 -5.03 -8.01
C GLN A 559 -11.88 -4.93 -8.15
N ASP A 560 -11.13 -5.67 -7.33
CA ASP A 560 -9.67 -5.80 -7.45
C ASP A 560 -9.24 -7.00 -8.33
N THR A 561 -10.20 -7.81 -8.81
CA THR A 561 -9.94 -8.97 -9.69
C THR A 561 -10.51 -8.74 -11.08
N ILE A 562 -9.96 -9.46 -12.05
CA ILE A 562 -10.55 -9.56 -13.40
C ILE A 562 -11.81 -10.42 -13.28
N TRP A 563 -12.93 -10.02 -13.89
CA TRP A 563 -14.14 -10.85 -13.96
C TRP A 563 -14.29 -11.40 -15.37
N TRP A 564 -14.14 -12.72 -15.50
CA TRP A 564 -14.26 -13.43 -16.77
C TRP A 564 -14.41 -14.93 -16.53
N HIS A 565 -15.05 -15.64 -17.47
CA HIS A 565 -15.31 -17.09 -17.39
C HIS A 565 -14.09 -17.91 -17.86
N SER A 566 -13.00 -17.92 -17.09
CA SER A 566 -11.73 -18.57 -17.49
C SER A 566 -11.80 -20.09 -17.68
N PRO A 567 -11.03 -20.70 -18.63
CA PRO A 567 -10.86 -22.16 -18.74
C PRO A 567 -10.16 -22.82 -17.54
N PHE A 568 -9.35 -22.04 -16.81
CA PHE A 568 -8.31 -22.59 -15.94
C PHE A 568 -8.76 -22.65 -14.48
N LYS A 569 -9.21 -23.82 -14.02
CA LYS A 569 -9.75 -24.04 -12.67
C LYS A 569 -8.83 -23.54 -11.54
N ASP A 570 -7.51 -23.71 -11.69
CA ASP A 570 -6.55 -23.39 -10.62
C ASP A 570 -6.37 -21.89 -10.37
N ILE A 571 -6.74 -21.05 -11.34
CA ILE A 571 -6.64 -19.59 -11.23
C ILE A 571 -8.00 -18.91 -11.09
N ILE A 572 -9.08 -19.70 -11.05
CA ILE A 572 -10.44 -19.20 -10.89
C ILE A 572 -10.79 -19.06 -9.40
N GLN A 573 -11.54 -18.01 -9.10
CA GLN A 573 -12.28 -17.86 -7.87
C GLN A 573 -13.77 -17.76 -8.22
N TYR A 574 -14.57 -18.72 -7.76
CA TYR A 574 -16.02 -18.65 -7.86
C TYR A 574 -16.55 -17.65 -6.85
N VAL A 575 -17.50 -16.82 -7.29
CA VAL A 575 -18.33 -16.01 -6.38
C VAL A 575 -19.50 -16.88 -5.98
N ASP A 576 -19.73 -17.00 -4.68
CA ASP A 576 -20.81 -17.82 -4.17
C ASP A 576 -22.14 -17.38 -4.79
N ASN A 577 -22.93 -18.36 -5.21
CA ASN A 577 -24.22 -18.13 -5.81
C ASN A 577 -25.20 -19.09 -5.14
N PRO A 578 -26.10 -18.57 -4.29
CA PRO A 578 -27.04 -19.40 -3.55
C PRO A 578 -27.97 -20.25 -4.43
N ALA A 579 -28.10 -19.90 -5.71
CA ALA A 579 -28.83 -20.71 -6.68
C ALA A 579 -28.08 -22.00 -7.10
N ILE A 580 -26.82 -22.17 -6.70
CA ILE A 580 -25.96 -23.28 -7.13
C ILE A 580 -26.11 -24.48 -6.22
N THR A 581 -26.89 -25.47 -6.69
CA THR A 581 -26.77 -26.86 -6.22
C THR A 581 -26.34 -27.81 -7.35
N ASN A 582 -26.26 -27.34 -8.60
CA ASN A 582 -25.94 -28.17 -9.77
C ASN A 582 -25.00 -27.47 -10.77
N ALA A 583 -23.78 -28.01 -10.92
CA ALA A 583 -22.79 -27.49 -11.87
C ALA A 583 -23.24 -27.54 -13.35
N SER A 584 -24.23 -28.36 -13.71
CA SER A 584 -24.77 -28.41 -15.08
C SER A 584 -25.68 -27.21 -15.42
N HIS A 585 -26.02 -26.37 -14.45
CA HIS A 585 -26.84 -25.17 -14.62
C HIS A 585 -26.02 -23.90 -14.85
N HIS A 586 -24.71 -24.01 -15.06
CA HIS A 586 -23.82 -22.87 -15.28
C HIS A 586 -23.12 -22.98 -16.63
N ALA A 587 -22.74 -21.83 -17.19
CA ALA A 587 -22.08 -21.82 -18.48
C ALA A 587 -20.73 -22.54 -18.37
N PRO A 588 -20.34 -23.33 -19.38
CA PRO A 588 -19.02 -23.91 -19.38
C PRO A 588 -17.97 -22.79 -19.38
N PRO A 589 -16.81 -23.02 -18.74
CA PRO A 589 -15.73 -22.06 -18.82
C PRO A 589 -15.27 -21.86 -20.26
N GLY A 590 -14.51 -20.78 -20.50
CA GLY A 590 -13.85 -20.52 -21.78
C GLY A 590 -12.98 -21.70 -22.25
N THR A 591 -12.47 -21.58 -23.47
CA THR A 591 -11.75 -22.65 -24.15
C THR A 591 -10.29 -22.29 -24.37
N ILE A 592 -9.44 -23.30 -24.35
CA ILE A 592 -8.05 -23.20 -24.77
C ILE A 592 -8.00 -23.65 -26.23
N GLN A 593 -7.16 -23.01 -27.04
CA GLN A 593 -6.89 -23.44 -28.40
C GLN A 593 -6.71 -24.99 -28.47
N PRO A 594 -7.51 -25.69 -29.29
CA PRO A 594 -7.62 -27.15 -29.20
C PRO A 594 -6.39 -27.92 -29.71
N GLY A 595 -5.53 -27.30 -30.52
CA GLY A 595 -4.31 -27.90 -31.08
C GLY A 595 -3.39 -26.84 -31.68
N SER A 596 -2.32 -27.25 -32.39
CA SER A 596 -1.40 -26.28 -32.99
C SER A 596 -2.15 -25.36 -33.97
N ALA A 597 -1.78 -24.08 -34.03
CA ALA A 597 -2.44 -23.12 -34.91
C ALA A 597 -2.36 -23.59 -36.37
N LYS A 598 -1.20 -24.15 -36.75
CA LYS A 598 -0.94 -24.69 -38.08
C LYS A 598 -1.92 -25.82 -38.44
N ASP A 599 -2.19 -26.74 -37.52
CA ASP A 599 -3.09 -27.88 -37.78
C ASP A 599 -4.55 -27.44 -37.87
N LEU A 600 -4.97 -26.51 -37.01
CA LEU A 600 -6.32 -25.95 -37.04
C LEU A 600 -6.59 -25.15 -38.31
N ILE A 601 -5.62 -24.33 -38.72
CA ILE A 601 -5.71 -23.55 -39.97
C ILE A 601 -5.74 -24.47 -41.19
N ALA A 602 -4.97 -25.56 -41.18
CA ALA A 602 -4.90 -26.50 -42.32
C ALA A 602 -6.17 -27.36 -42.47
N ASN A 603 -6.84 -27.71 -41.38
CA ASN A 603 -7.96 -28.66 -41.37
C ASN A 603 -9.33 -28.01 -41.17
N PHE A 604 -9.42 -26.69 -41.24
CA PHE A 604 -10.66 -25.98 -40.98
C PHE A 604 -11.78 -26.40 -41.94
N LYS A 605 -12.92 -26.80 -41.37
CA LYS A 605 -14.18 -26.96 -42.08
C LYS A 605 -15.08 -25.80 -41.67
N HIS A 606 -15.60 -25.06 -42.65
CA HIS A 606 -16.57 -23.99 -42.41
C HIS A 606 -17.75 -24.50 -41.55
N TRP A 607 -18.08 -23.76 -40.50
CA TRP A 607 -19.19 -23.98 -39.53
C TRP A 607 -19.08 -25.24 -38.63
N GLY A 608 -19.10 -25.05 -37.31
CA GLY A 608 -18.96 -26.07 -36.26
C GLY A 608 -18.61 -25.49 -34.87
N GLU A 609 -18.44 -26.31 -33.83
CA GLU A 609 -18.19 -25.88 -32.43
C GLU A 609 -16.97 -24.94 -32.26
N ASN A 610 -15.97 -25.05 -33.15
CA ASN A 610 -14.74 -24.25 -33.14
C ASN A 610 -14.62 -23.32 -34.36
N TRP A 611 -15.75 -22.91 -34.94
CA TRP A 611 -15.76 -22.22 -36.23
C TRP A 611 -14.93 -20.94 -36.25
N TRP A 612 -14.97 -20.17 -35.15
CA TRP A 612 -14.31 -18.87 -35.01
C TRP A 612 -12.80 -19.01 -34.81
N TRP A 613 -12.33 -20.14 -34.26
CA TRP A 613 -10.89 -20.45 -34.20
C TRP A 613 -10.28 -20.66 -35.60
N GLY A 614 -10.97 -21.37 -36.48
CA GLY A 614 -10.44 -21.74 -37.79
C GLY A 614 -10.76 -20.77 -38.93
N GLU A 615 -11.59 -19.75 -38.68
CA GLU A 615 -11.99 -18.80 -39.71
C GLU A 615 -10.75 -18.08 -40.30
N PRO A 616 -10.50 -18.15 -41.62
CA PRO A 616 -9.24 -17.70 -42.23
C PRO A 616 -8.97 -16.19 -42.15
N ASN A 617 -9.99 -15.36 -41.97
CA ASN A 617 -9.90 -13.91 -41.97
C ASN A 617 -9.85 -13.32 -40.55
N VAL A 618 -10.47 -13.95 -39.55
CA VAL A 618 -10.54 -13.42 -38.17
C VAL A 618 -10.09 -14.39 -37.08
N GLY A 619 -9.93 -15.68 -37.40
CA GLY A 619 -9.54 -16.72 -36.46
C GLY A 619 -8.03 -16.74 -36.16
N LEU A 620 -7.52 -17.91 -35.76
CA LEU A 620 -6.12 -18.10 -35.34
C LEU A 620 -5.10 -17.56 -36.36
N LYS A 621 -5.36 -17.76 -37.65
CA LYS A 621 -4.47 -17.28 -38.73
C LYS A 621 -4.27 -15.77 -38.67
N ALA A 622 -5.33 -15.01 -38.40
CA ALA A 622 -5.29 -13.56 -38.28
C ALA A 622 -4.72 -13.11 -36.94
N CYS A 623 -5.02 -13.83 -35.85
CA CYS A 623 -4.58 -13.48 -34.49
C CYS A 623 -3.10 -13.79 -34.20
N MET A 624 -2.52 -14.79 -34.86
CA MET A 624 -1.18 -15.27 -34.49
C MET A 624 -0.06 -14.22 -34.65
N PRO A 625 0.00 -13.42 -35.73
CA PRO A 625 1.03 -12.38 -35.87
C PRO A 625 1.05 -11.39 -34.69
N ALA A 626 -0.12 -10.99 -34.18
CA ALA A 626 -0.25 -10.15 -33.00
C ALA A 626 0.30 -10.85 -31.75
N PHE A 627 -0.11 -12.10 -31.52
CA PHE A 627 0.35 -12.88 -30.38
C PHE A 627 1.86 -13.09 -30.38
N GLU A 628 2.48 -13.37 -31.52
CA GLU A 628 3.94 -13.57 -31.62
C GLU A 628 4.74 -12.30 -31.27
N THR A 629 4.15 -11.13 -31.50
CA THR A 629 4.73 -9.82 -31.16
C THR A 629 4.70 -9.53 -29.65
N VAL A 630 3.81 -10.20 -28.90
CA VAL A 630 3.73 -10.06 -27.44
C VAL A 630 5.08 -10.45 -26.80
N PRO A 631 5.57 -9.69 -25.80
CA PRO A 631 6.82 -9.99 -25.11
C PRO A 631 6.90 -11.44 -24.61
N ALA A 632 8.06 -12.08 -24.84
CA ALA A 632 8.28 -13.50 -24.52
C ALA A 632 7.94 -13.84 -23.06
N LYS A 633 8.17 -12.91 -22.11
CA LYS A 633 7.81 -13.07 -20.70
C LYS A 633 6.30 -13.31 -20.51
N ARG A 634 5.43 -12.46 -21.09
CA ARG A 634 3.96 -12.60 -20.97
C ARG A 634 3.48 -13.89 -21.64
N ARG A 635 4.03 -14.22 -22.81
CA ARG A 635 3.74 -15.50 -23.49
C ARG A 635 4.15 -16.72 -22.67
N SER A 636 5.30 -16.68 -21.99
CA SER A 636 5.75 -17.77 -21.12
C SER A 636 4.87 -17.96 -19.89
N GLN A 637 4.29 -16.88 -19.35
CA GLN A 637 3.33 -16.96 -18.25
C GLN A 637 2.00 -17.60 -18.70
N LEU A 638 1.53 -17.29 -19.90
CA LEU A 638 0.38 -17.98 -20.48
C LEU A 638 0.70 -19.46 -20.73
N ALA A 639 1.89 -19.76 -21.27
CA ALA A 639 2.34 -21.13 -21.51
C ALA A 639 2.35 -22.00 -20.24
N GLN A 640 2.63 -21.40 -19.06
CA GLN A 640 2.55 -22.11 -17.77
C GLN A 640 1.13 -22.59 -17.42
N LEU A 641 0.09 -21.95 -17.95
CA LEU A 641 -1.30 -22.37 -17.76
C LEU A 641 -1.73 -23.45 -18.75
N THR A 642 -0.96 -23.64 -19.82
CA THR A 642 -1.25 -24.53 -20.94
C THR A 642 -0.17 -25.60 -21.11
N ASP A 643 0.35 -26.10 -19.98
CA ASP A 643 1.33 -27.19 -19.91
C ASP A 643 2.60 -26.98 -20.76
N GLY A 644 3.05 -25.73 -20.87
CA GLY A 644 4.23 -25.33 -21.62
C GLY A 644 3.97 -25.06 -23.11
N GLU A 645 2.76 -25.28 -23.61
CA GLU A 645 2.41 -24.99 -24.99
C GLU A 645 2.02 -23.52 -25.18
N LEU A 646 2.51 -22.88 -26.25
CA LEU A 646 2.10 -21.53 -26.62
C LEU A 646 0.74 -21.56 -27.30
N ARG A 647 -0.33 -21.53 -26.50
CA ARG A 647 -1.73 -21.55 -26.94
C ARG A 647 -2.45 -20.25 -26.61
N MET A 648 -3.42 -19.88 -27.44
CA MET A 648 -4.32 -18.76 -27.16
C MET A 648 -5.56 -19.22 -26.38
N VAL A 649 -6.21 -18.25 -25.73
CA VAL A 649 -7.42 -18.45 -24.92
C VAL A 649 -8.58 -17.79 -25.64
N GLY A 650 -9.74 -18.42 -25.60
CA GLY A 650 -10.93 -17.80 -26.16
C GLY A 650 -12.21 -18.19 -25.47
N GLY A 651 -13.29 -17.50 -25.80
CA GLY A 651 -14.61 -17.68 -25.23
C GLY A 651 -15.36 -16.35 -25.26
N SER A 652 -16.62 -16.37 -24.81
CA SER A 652 -17.47 -15.17 -24.78
C SER A 652 -16.74 -13.99 -24.13
N ALA A 653 -16.78 -12.85 -24.79
CA ALA A 653 -16.23 -11.60 -24.29
C ALA A 653 -17.34 -10.55 -24.13
N ASP A 654 -18.59 -11.01 -23.95
CA ASP A 654 -19.76 -10.16 -23.76
C ASP A 654 -19.92 -9.65 -22.34
N THR A 655 -19.24 -10.25 -21.37
CA THR A 655 -19.09 -9.60 -20.06
C THR A 655 -17.64 -9.73 -19.59
N LEU A 656 -17.00 -8.58 -19.41
CA LEU A 656 -15.64 -8.51 -18.88
C LEU A 656 -15.55 -7.34 -17.91
N TYR A 657 -14.99 -7.58 -16.72
CA TYR A 657 -14.55 -6.51 -15.84
C TYR A 657 -13.03 -6.51 -15.74
N LEU A 658 -12.43 -5.34 -15.95
CA LEU A 658 -11.01 -5.11 -15.76
C LEU A 658 -10.77 -4.06 -14.67
N PRO A 659 -10.01 -4.39 -13.61
CA PRO A 659 -9.53 -3.41 -12.64
C PRO A 659 -8.75 -2.27 -13.31
N GLY A 660 -8.94 -1.04 -12.83
CA GLY A 660 -8.39 0.15 -13.47
C GLY A 660 -6.86 0.17 -13.51
N TYR A 661 -6.20 -0.45 -12.52
CA TYR A 661 -4.74 -0.56 -12.46
C TYR A 661 -4.15 -1.47 -13.56
N LEU A 662 -4.97 -2.31 -14.19
CA LEU A 662 -4.56 -3.17 -15.32
C LEU A 662 -4.76 -2.50 -16.69
N ARG A 663 -5.39 -1.31 -16.75
CA ARG A 663 -5.76 -0.63 -18.00
C ARG A 663 -4.58 -0.48 -18.95
N GLU A 664 -3.46 0.07 -18.50
CA GLU A 664 -2.31 0.34 -19.37
C GLU A 664 -1.74 -0.96 -19.95
N SER A 665 -1.45 -1.95 -19.10
CA SER A 665 -0.96 -3.26 -19.55
C SER A 665 -1.92 -3.94 -20.53
N PHE A 666 -3.24 -3.80 -20.29
CA PHE A 666 -4.28 -4.31 -21.17
C PHE A 666 -4.28 -3.61 -22.51
N LEU A 667 -4.31 -2.28 -22.53
CA LEU A 667 -4.25 -1.48 -23.75
C LEU A 667 -2.98 -1.80 -24.55
N GLU A 668 -1.80 -1.81 -23.92
CA GLU A 668 -0.53 -2.20 -24.57
C GLU A 668 -0.59 -3.59 -25.22
N THR A 669 -1.29 -4.54 -24.60
CA THR A 669 -1.40 -5.90 -25.13
C THR A 669 -2.44 -5.98 -26.24
N LEU A 670 -3.59 -5.35 -26.04
CA LEU A 670 -4.70 -5.35 -26.98
C LEU A 670 -4.37 -4.57 -28.26
N ASP A 671 -3.57 -3.50 -28.17
CA ASP A 671 -3.08 -2.69 -29.31
C ASP A 671 -2.45 -3.57 -30.39
N LEU A 672 -1.66 -4.58 -29.98
CA LEU A 672 -1.03 -5.53 -30.91
C LEU A 672 -2.03 -6.32 -31.73
N PHE A 673 -3.22 -6.60 -31.18
CA PHE A 673 -4.28 -7.33 -31.87
C PHE A 673 -5.07 -6.41 -32.81
N LEU A 674 -5.10 -5.10 -32.57
CA LEU A 674 -5.77 -4.13 -33.44
C LEU A 674 -5.10 -3.97 -34.81
N ASP A 675 -3.80 -4.28 -34.90
CA ASP A 675 -3.05 -4.33 -36.15
C ASP A 675 -3.41 -5.56 -37.03
N THR A 676 -4.30 -6.41 -36.53
CA THR A 676 -4.75 -7.64 -37.19
C THR A 676 -6.27 -7.69 -37.27
N ASP A 677 -6.79 -8.66 -38.02
CA ASP A 677 -8.23 -8.91 -38.11
C ASP A 677 -8.74 -9.85 -37.01
N CYS A 678 -8.00 -9.97 -35.89
CA CYS A 678 -8.29 -10.95 -34.84
C CYS A 678 -9.69 -10.77 -34.24
N PHE A 679 -10.39 -11.89 -34.05
CA PHE A 679 -11.73 -11.87 -33.48
C PHE A 679 -11.72 -11.56 -31.97
N LEU A 680 -12.69 -10.75 -31.50
CA LEU A 680 -12.85 -10.36 -30.08
C LEU A 680 -12.73 -11.55 -29.11
N GLU A 681 -13.45 -12.64 -29.39
CA GLU A 681 -13.51 -13.82 -28.52
C GLU A 681 -12.19 -14.58 -28.44
N ILE A 682 -11.17 -14.19 -29.23
CA ILE A 682 -9.78 -14.66 -29.11
C ILE A 682 -8.93 -13.55 -28.50
N ALA A 683 -8.96 -12.35 -29.08
CA ALA A 683 -8.09 -11.23 -28.71
C ALA A 683 -8.24 -10.84 -27.24
N VAL A 684 -9.48 -10.61 -26.77
CA VAL A 684 -9.75 -10.11 -25.42
C VAL A 684 -9.46 -11.18 -24.36
N PRO A 685 -9.95 -12.43 -24.46
CA PRO A 685 -9.60 -13.47 -23.50
C PRO A 685 -8.09 -13.74 -23.46
N THR A 686 -7.41 -13.74 -24.61
CA THR A 686 -5.95 -13.90 -24.66
C THR A 686 -5.23 -12.73 -23.97
N ALA A 687 -5.61 -11.49 -24.28
CA ALA A 687 -5.03 -10.30 -23.66
C ALA A 687 -5.22 -10.29 -22.14
N VAL A 688 -6.40 -10.67 -21.64
CA VAL A 688 -6.70 -10.82 -20.20
C VAL A 688 -5.71 -11.76 -19.51
N HIS A 689 -5.43 -12.93 -20.09
CA HIS A 689 -4.52 -13.89 -19.47
C HIS A 689 -3.05 -13.46 -19.57
N LEU A 690 -2.68 -12.73 -20.63
CA LEU A 690 -1.32 -12.23 -20.85
C LEU A 690 -0.91 -11.14 -19.86
N ILE A 691 -1.85 -10.33 -19.37
CA ILE A 691 -1.56 -9.23 -18.43
C ILE A 691 -1.73 -9.62 -16.96
N ARG A 692 -2.40 -10.74 -16.70
CA ARG A 692 -2.70 -11.22 -15.36
C ARG A 692 -1.40 -11.59 -14.63
N HIS A 693 -1.24 -11.08 -13.41
CA HIS A 693 -0.13 -11.50 -12.57
C HIS A 693 -0.28 -12.99 -12.16
N PRO A 694 0.80 -13.80 -12.09
CA PRO A 694 0.71 -15.22 -11.76
C PRO A 694 -0.05 -15.54 -10.46
N SER A 695 0.11 -14.70 -9.43
CA SER A 695 -0.59 -14.85 -8.14
C SER A 695 -2.02 -14.31 -8.12
N GLN A 696 -2.47 -13.63 -9.17
CA GLN A 696 -3.81 -13.06 -9.24
C GLN A 696 -4.80 -14.12 -9.76
N LYS A 697 -5.93 -14.24 -9.06
CA LYS A 697 -7.08 -15.05 -9.50
C LYS A 697 -8.05 -14.24 -10.37
N ILE A 698 -8.76 -14.94 -11.25
CA ILE A 698 -9.87 -14.41 -12.04
C ILE A 698 -11.17 -14.79 -11.34
N SER A 699 -12.05 -13.82 -11.11
CA SER A 699 -13.40 -14.09 -10.62
C SER A 699 -14.25 -14.65 -11.75
N PHE A 700 -14.77 -15.85 -11.57
CA PHE A 700 -15.60 -16.50 -12.56
C PHE A 700 -16.93 -15.77 -12.66
N ILE A 701 -17.21 -15.19 -13.83
CA ILE A 701 -18.51 -14.62 -14.14
C ILE A 701 -19.35 -15.67 -14.86
N ASP A 702 -20.51 -15.98 -14.32
CA ASP A 702 -21.45 -16.90 -14.95
C ASP A 702 -22.27 -16.16 -15.99
N HIS A 703 -21.86 -16.31 -17.25
CA HIS A 703 -22.42 -15.62 -18.40
C HIS A 703 -23.11 -16.61 -19.34
N TRP A 704 -24.38 -16.36 -19.65
CA TRP A 704 -25.22 -17.29 -20.41
C TRP A 704 -25.62 -16.77 -21.78
N TRP A 705 -25.70 -17.68 -22.75
CA TRP A 705 -26.20 -17.42 -24.10
C TRP A 705 -27.60 -18.00 -24.30
N ILE A 706 -28.53 -17.16 -24.78
CA ILE A 706 -29.90 -17.50 -25.11
C ILE A 706 -30.05 -17.36 -26.62
N TRP A 707 -30.28 -18.50 -27.27
CA TRP A 707 -30.38 -18.59 -28.73
C TRP A 707 -31.83 -18.62 -29.21
N GLU A 708 -32.79 -18.86 -28.31
CA GLU A 708 -34.20 -19.04 -28.63
C GLU A 708 -35.08 -18.03 -27.88
N GLU A 709 -36.10 -17.50 -28.55
CA GLU A 709 -37.09 -16.61 -27.93
C GLU A 709 -37.96 -17.38 -26.90
N PRO A 710 -38.48 -16.71 -25.85
CA PRO A 710 -38.51 -15.26 -25.63
C PRO A 710 -37.25 -14.72 -24.90
N LEU A 711 -36.71 -13.58 -25.38
CA LEU A 711 -35.49 -12.94 -24.85
C LEU A 711 -35.80 -11.78 -23.89
N ASN A 712 -36.69 -11.98 -22.92
CA ASN A 712 -37.24 -10.91 -22.09
C ASN A 712 -37.21 -11.23 -20.58
N ALA A 713 -37.73 -10.30 -19.76
CA ALA A 713 -37.71 -10.45 -18.30
C ALA A 713 -38.47 -11.68 -17.78
N THR A 714 -39.55 -12.09 -18.45
CA THR A 714 -40.32 -13.28 -18.07
C THR A 714 -39.48 -14.55 -18.23
N PHE A 715 -38.73 -14.66 -19.33
CA PHE A 715 -37.80 -15.76 -19.54
C PHE A 715 -36.77 -15.82 -18.42
N VAL A 716 -36.10 -14.70 -18.12
CA VAL A 716 -35.08 -14.63 -17.05
C VAL A 716 -35.66 -15.06 -15.71
N ARG A 717 -36.88 -14.60 -15.36
CA ARG A 717 -37.55 -15.00 -14.13
C ARG A 717 -37.83 -16.51 -14.06
N ASN A 718 -38.25 -17.12 -15.17
CA ASN A 718 -38.49 -18.56 -15.23
C ASN A 718 -37.17 -19.33 -15.04
N GLN A 719 -36.10 -18.92 -15.72
CA GLN A 719 -34.77 -19.52 -15.54
C GLN A 719 -34.30 -19.42 -14.08
N TRP A 720 -34.49 -18.27 -13.44
CA TRP A 720 -34.16 -18.08 -12.02
C TRP A 720 -35.03 -18.90 -11.06
N ALA A 721 -36.27 -19.21 -11.44
CA ALA A 721 -37.14 -20.10 -10.67
C ALA A 721 -36.68 -21.56 -10.78
N ASP A 722 -36.11 -21.94 -11.93
CA ASP A 722 -35.55 -23.27 -12.20
C ASP A 722 -34.10 -23.44 -11.69
N GLY A 723 -33.55 -22.43 -11.00
CA GLY A 723 -32.22 -22.47 -10.38
C GLY A 723 -31.08 -22.04 -11.31
N TYR A 724 -31.39 -21.43 -12.45
CA TYR A 724 -30.42 -20.85 -13.39
C TYR A 724 -30.24 -19.34 -13.13
N GLU A 725 -30.10 -18.93 -11.87
CA GLU A 725 -29.71 -17.54 -11.58
C GLU A 725 -28.22 -17.36 -11.88
N VAL A 726 -27.91 -16.45 -12.79
CA VAL A 726 -26.55 -16.20 -13.30
C VAL A 726 -26.20 -14.72 -13.17
N ASP A 727 -24.95 -14.37 -13.42
CA ASP A 727 -24.46 -13.01 -13.26
C ASP A 727 -24.82 -12.13 -14.46
N THR A 728 -24.80 -12.70 -15.68
CA THR A 728 -25.21 -11.99 -16.91
C THR A 728 -25.83 -12.91 -17.97
N PHE A 729 -26.74 -12.38 -18.79
CA PHE A 729 -27.34 -13.09 -19.93
C PHE A 729 -27.21 -12.29 -21.23
N HIS A 730 -26.74 -12.95 -22.29
CA HIS A 730 -26.88 -12.55 -23.68
C HIS A 730 -27.77 -13.60 -24.37
N LYS A 731 -28.64 -13.33 -25.33
CA LYS A 731 -29.09 -12.04 -25.82
C LYS A 731 -30.38 -11.65 -25.09
N TYR A 732 -30.43 -10.45 -24.53
CA TYR A 732 -31.61 -9.85 -23.91
C TYR A 732 -32.17 -8.72 -24.78
N GLN A 733 -33.48 -8.70 -25.02
CA GLN A 733 -34.13 -7.67 -25.83
C GLN A 733 -34.86 -6.64 -24.96
N PHE A 734 -34.37 -5.41 -24.98
CA PHE A 734 -34.98 -4.26 -24.30
C PHE A 734 -36.24 -3.71 -24.99
N GLY A 735 -36.38 -3.97 -26.29
CA GLY A 735 -37.56 -3.57 -27.07
C GLY A 735 -38.35 -4.78 -27.58
N ARG A 736 -39.30 -4.52 -28.46
CA ARG A 736 -40.08 -5.54 -29.17
C ARG A 736 -40.14 -5.23 -30.65
N LYS A 737 -40.37 -6.24 -31.48
CA LYS A 737 -40.73 -6.03 -32.88
C LYS A 737 -42.22 -5.68 -32.98
N ASP A 738 -42.56 -4.71 -33.81
CA ASP A 738 -43.94 -4.45 -34.21
C ASP A 738 -44.45 -5.50 -35.22
N GLU A 739 -45.71 -5.39 -35.64
CA GLU A 739 -46.34 -6.31 -36.60
C GLU A 739 -45.63 -6.33 -37.97
N GLN A 740 -44.87 -5.27 -38.28
CA GLN A 740 -44.09 -5.11 -39.50
C GLN A 740 -42.63 -5.58 -39.33
N GLY A 741 -42.26 -6.05 -38.13
CA GLY A 741 -40.91 -6.53 -37.81
C GLY A 741 -39.92 -5.44 -37.44
N HIS A 742 -40.33 -4.17 -37.34
CA HIS A 742 -39.46 -3.09 -36.90
C HIS A 742 -39.32 -3.11 -35.38
N PHE A 743 -38.09 -2.89 -34.91
CA PHE A 743 -37.84 -2.76 -33.47
C PHE A 743 -38.36 -1.42 -32.95
N GLN A 744 -39.16 -1.49 -31.90
CA GLN A 744 -39.62 -0.35 -31.12
C GLN A 744 -39.31 -0.63 -29.64
N GLY A 745 -39.07 0.42 -28.85
CA GLY A 745 -38.88 0.20 -27.42
C GLY A 745 -40.20 -0.04 -26.68
N ASP A 746 -40.12 -0.85 -25.63
CA ASP A 746 -41.27 -1.25 -24.82
C ASP A 746 -41.06 -0.79 -23.37
N PRO A 747 -41.73 0.28 -22.92
CA PRO A 747 -41.63 0.75 -21.53
C PRO A 747 -41.99 -0.32 -20.49
N GLY A 748 -42.83 -1.30 -20.84
CA GLY A 748 -43.18 -2.41 -19.96
C GLY A 748 -41.98 -3.31 -19.63
N HIS A 749 -41.00 -3.41 -20.53
CA HIS A 749 -39.77 -4.16 -20.26
C HIS A 749 -38.91 -3.50 -19.18
N ILE A 750 -38.90 -2.16 -19.08
CA ILE A 750 -38.12 -1.45 -18.04
C ILE A 750 -38.62 -1.82 -16.65
N VAL A 751 -39.94 -1.75 -16.44
CA VAL A 751 -40.55 -2.09 -15.15
C VAL A 751 -40.27 -3.56 -14.82
N ALA A 752 -40.44 -4.45 -15.80
CA ALA A 752 -40.18 -5.87 -15.60
C ALA A 752 -38.72 -6.17 -15.23
N VAL A 753 -37.76 -5.41 -15.78
CA VAL A 753 -36.35 -5.54 -15.39
C VAL A 753 -36.07 -4.91 -14.03
N GLN A 754 -36.63 -3.75 -13.71
CA GLN A 754 -36.51 -3.18 -12.36
C GLN A 754 -37.02 -4.17 -11.30
N ASP A 755 -38.14 -4.84 -11.58
CA ASP A 755 -38.67 -5.91 -10.74
C ASP A 755 -37.68 -7.09 -10.64
N LEU A 756 -37.03 -7.50 -11.75
CA LEU A 756 -35.98 -8.52 -11.71
C LEU A 756 -34.79 -8.10 -10.83
N GLN A 757 -34.32 -6.86 -10.93
CA GLN A 757 -33.22 -6.38 -10.08
C GLN A 757 -33.63 -6.43 -8.60
N VAL A 758 -34.85 -5.97 -8.27
CA VAL A 758 -35.40 -6.02 -6.91
C VAL A 758 -35.53 -7.47 -6.42
N ASP A 759 -36.01 -8.39 -7.26
CA ASP A 759 -36.12 -9.81 -6.93
C ASP A 759 -34.73 -10.42 -6.68
N SER A 760 -33.71 -10.07 -7.48
CA SER A 760 -32.35 -10.53 -7.22
C SER A 760 -31.78 -9.91 -5.94
N PHE A 761 -32.00 -8.62 -5.64
CA PHE A 761 -31.61 -8.02 -4.35
C PHE A 761 -32.18 -8.83 -3.16
N ARG A 762 -33.44 -9.26 -3.24
CA ARG A 762 -34.07 -10.11 -2.20
C ARG A 762 -33.39 -11.48 -2.10
N ARG A 763 -33.14 -12.13 -3.24
CA ARG A 763 -32.46 -13.45 -3.31
C ARG A 763 -31.04 -13.42 -2.77
N GLN A 764 -30.33 -12.31 -2.98
CA GLN A 764 -28.97 -12.11 -2.48
C GLN A 764 -28.92 -11.58 -1.02
N GLY A 765 -30.08 -11.40 -0.36
CA GLY A 765 -30.15 -10.92 1.03
C GLY A 765 -29.75 -9.44 1.20
N MET A 766 -29.95 -8.63 0.17
CA MET A 766 -29.53 -7.22 0.08
C MET A 766 -30.71 -6.22 0.05
N ALA A 767 -31.96 -6.70 0.07
CA ALA A 767 -33.18 -5.89 -0.05
C ALA A 767 -33.72 -5.37 1.29
#